data_AF-A0A1I1K2Z4-F1
#
_entry.id   AF-A0A1I1K2Z4-F1
#
_cell.length_a   1.000
_cell.length_b   1.000
_cell.length_c   1.000
_cell.angle_alpha   90.00
_cell.angle_beta   90.00
_cell.angle_gamma   90.00
#
_symmetry.space_group_name_H-M   'P 1'
#
loop_
_entity.id
_entity.type
_entity.pdbx_description
1 polymer ?
#
loop_
_entity_poly.entity_id
_entity_poly.type
_entity_poly.pdbx_seq_one_letter_code
_entity_poly.pdbx_strand_id
1 'polypeptide(L)'
;MFLTRISVAQPVFATMIMVAIFVIGLFSYQRLPVEQLPEVDFPVVAVVTSYPGATPEAVEADIIKPIEDGVSTLSGIDTISSTAQTGSSMVLIQFELEVDSSIAAQDVRDRIAQIQGNLPDAAEDPQILRFDPSELPIISVGLSSDRYDAGVLTALAEDQLATRLSNIPGVGRASVVGGLPREVHVLLDPERQSALGIGASEVAAALAAENTDLPAGSVTEGASKQSVQVEGRIENLADFEEIIIARRGGYPVRLGDVANVGTDLAERTSLAMLDGSQALAIDIVKTQGANTVAVAEAVREEIAKLAEDPLYDGIEVSIIRDNAVPVEQSFESVQSMLVEGALLATVIVFLFLNSWRSTVITGLTLPISIIGTMAAIYFLGFTLNMMTMMALSLAVGILIDDAIVVRENIMRHLHMGKDHHQAALDGTNEIGLAVFATTLSIVAVFLPVAFMEGILGRFFLQFGVTVSVAVLISLFVSFTLDPMMSSVWYDPAADKNAKRGPLGRAIHQFEIFFDWLGRRYRGLLKLALRWRKMTLMVAVLAFVGGLALFPVVGAEFVPPADNSEVQVDLELPVGTPLDRTAEKIAQVDAVLRTFPEVIGTYGTVNSGTNSGENAASIIVRMTGPLEREETPTTLTPALREALAAIPGVKFRVGAAGGLGGGVATPIEIKIFGEDLDVLTRLSRQLADDLAARPGFADVRTSLDDPQPTIGIRIDRDAASDLGVSLAQVGQALSPMIAGQTVSDWTAPNGDSYDVLLRLPEEVRNDASRLGSLPVATNADGTGVVRLDQIAVVEESRGPGEITREGRERSVQVTSGLDGLDIRTAQPQIQEALAALELPPGYRTGFGGDSEQIAESGASAAAALLLAVVFIYLVLASQFGSFVQPLAIMSSLPLAIIGVMLGLMVGGSTLNMFSIIGFIMLMGLVVKNAILLVDNANQHRAAGMNLFDALVEAGTTRFRPIVMTTLAMIFGMLPLALNIHGGSGQNAPMAHAVIGGLISSSLLTLVVVPVLLTYIDAFLRAIRPLLPRAPDDSHA
;
A
#
# COMPACT_ATOMS: atom_id res chain seq x y z
N MET A 1 45.89 7.72 -3.25
CA MET A 1 44.70 7.13 -3.89
C MET A 1 45.00 6.81 -5.35
N PHE A 2 44.73 5.56 -5.74
CA PHE A 2 44.94 5.07 -7.11
C PHE A 2 44.01 5.76 -8.12
N LEU A 3 42.71 5.85 -7.79
CA LEU A 3 41.68 6.51 -8.62
C LEU A 3 42.04 7.97 -8.91
N THR A 4 42.29 8.76 -7.86
CA THR A 4 42.70 10.16 -7.97
C THR A 4 43.93 10.35 -8.84
N ARG A 5 44.96 9.49 -8.69
CA ARG A 5 46.20 9.61 -9.48
C ARG A 5 45.93 9.41 -10.97
N ILE A 6 45.08 8.45 -11.33
CA ILE A 6 44.71 8.19 -12.73
C ILE A 6 43.86 9.34 -13.26
N SER A 7 42.85 9.79 -12.52
CA SER A 7 41.94 10.84 -12.97
C SER A 7 42.64 12.19 -13.17
N VAL A 8 43.57 12.55 -12.28
CA VAL A 8 44.39 13.77 -12.41
C VAL A 8 45.40 13.64 -13.57
N ALA A 9 46.01 12.46 -13.76
CA ALA A 9 46.97 12.24 -14.85
C ALA A 9 46.32 12.13 -16.24
N GLN A 10 45.06 11.69 -16.32
CA GLN A 10 44.30 11.50 -17.56
C GLN A 10 42.93 12.20 -17.49
N PRO A 11 42.87 13.55 -17.56
CA PRO A 11 41.63 14.31 -17.38
C PRO A 11 40.52 14.00 -18.40
N VAL A 12 40.91 13.68 -19.64
CA VAL A 12 39.95 13.30 -20.70
C VAL A 12 39.28 11.98 -20.37
N PHE A 13 40.04 10.99 -19.91
CA PHE A 13 39.51 9.68 -19.52
C PHE A 13 38.51 9.80 -18.37
N ALA A 14 38.85 10.57 -17.33
CA ALA A 14 37.95 10.83 -16.20
C ALA A 14 36.66 11.52 -16.66
N THR A 15 36.76 12.53 -17.53
CA THR A 15 35.58 13.21 -18.09
C THR A 15 34.69 12.26 -18.90
N MET A 16 35.28 11.40 -19.74
CA MET A 16 34.51 10.44 -20.54
C MET A 16 33.77 9.40 -19.69
N ILE A 17 34.35 8.95 -18.57
CA ILE A 17 33.64 8.08 -17.63
C ILE A 17 32.44 8.80 -17.00
N MET A 18 32.60 10.05 -16.59
CA MET A 18 31.51 10.85 -16.00
C MET A 18 30.38 11.09 -17.01
N VAL A 19 30.73 11.41 -18.26
CA VAL A 19 29.77 11.52 -19.35
C VAL A 19 29.07 10.20 -19.62
N ALA A 20 29.78 9.06 -19.58
CA ALA A 20 29.17 7.75 -19.77
C ALA A 20 28.15 7.43 -18.66
N ILE A 21 28.50 7.67 -17.38
CA ILE A 21 27.57 7.50 -16.25
C ILE A 21 26.33 8.38 -16.44
N PHE A 22 26.53 9.66 -16.79
CA PHE A 22 25.45 10.60 -17.01
C PHE A 22 24.54 10.20 -18.19
N VAL A 23 25.11 9.79 -19.32
CA VAL A 23 24.34 9.41 -20.53
C VAL A 23 23.56 8.11 -20.32
N ILE A 24 24.18 7.09 -19.70
CA ILE A 24 23.49 5.83 -19.38
C ILE A 24 22.36 6.11 -18.38
N GLY A 25 22.61 6.93 -17.37
CA GLY A 25 21.61 7.35 -16.41
C GLY A 25 20.45 8.11 -17.06
N LEU A 26 20.74 9.05 -17.95
CA LEU A 26 19.73 9.84 -18.66
C LEU A 26 18.86 8.96 -19.57
N PHE A 27 19.46 7.99 -20.26
CA PHE A 27 18.73 7.02 -21.07
C PHE A 27 17.83 6.11 -20.22
N SER A 28 18.31 5.73 -19.03
CA SER A 28 17.55 4.91 -18.08
C SER A 28 16.37 5.70 -17.50
N TYR A 29 16.58 6.97 -17.14
CA TYR A 29 15.53 7.87 -16.65
C TYR A 29 14.32 7.95 -17.59
N GLN A 30 14.55 8.03 -18.90
CA GLN A 30 13.46 8.11 -19.90
C GLN A 30 12.66 6.80 -20.05
N ARG A 31 13.15 5.68 -19.52
CA ARG A 31 12.53 4.35 -19.66
C ARG A 31 11.97 3.81 -18.35
N LEU A 32 12.23 4.48 -17.23
CA LEU A 32 11.74 4.04 -15.95
C LEU A 32 10.22 4.29 -15.87
N PRO A 33 9.42 3.28 -15.50
CA PRO A 33 8.01 3.49 -15.22
C PRO A 33 7.85 4.33 -13.94
N VAL A 34 6.82 5.17 -13.93
CA VAL A 34 6.44 6.02 -12.78
C VAL A 34 5.26 5.37 -12.08
N GLU A 35 5.40 5.13 -10.78
CA GLU A 35 4.42 4.43 -9.95
C GLU A 35 4.26 5.12 -8.60
N GLN A 36 3.15 4.90 -7.89
CA GLN A 36 2.99 5.43 -6.53
C GLN A 36 3.85 4.66 -5.54
N LEU A 37 3.69 3.34 -5.53
CA LEU A 37 4.32 2.40 -4.63
C LEU A 37 5.31 1.52 -5.40
N PRO A 38 6.33 0.96 -4.73
CA PRO A 38 7.13 -0.09 -5.33
C PRO A 38 6.24 -1.29 -5.64
N GLU A 39 6.57 -2.00 -6.72
CA GLU A 39 5.94 -3.28 -7.03
C GLU A 39 6.37 -4.29 -5.96
N VAL A 40 5.44 -4.57 -5.04
CA VAL A 40 5.60 -5.54 -3.96
C VAL A 40 4.62 -6.67 -4.21
N ASP A 41 5.17 -7.86 -4.36
CA ASP A 41 4.38 -9.07 -4.43
C ASP A 41 3.96 -9.49 -3.01
N PHE A 42 2.65 -9.52 -2.77
CA PHE A 42 2.06 -10.06 -1.55
C PHE A 42 1.52 -11.45 -1.88
N PRO A 43 2.12 -12.53 -1.34
CA PRO A 43 1.70 -13.88 -1.68
C PRO A 43 0.43 -14.24 -0.90
N VAL A 44 -0.68 -13.64 -1.34
CA VAL A 44 -2.00 -13.83 -0.79
C VAL A 44 -2.88 -14.41 -1.89
N VAL A 45 -3.48 -15.56 -1.61
CA VAL A 45 -4.34 -16.29 -2.52
C VAL A 45 -5.73 -16.39 -1.89
N ALA A 46 -6.74 -15.90 -2.59
CA ALA A 46 -8.13 -16.06 -2.20
C ALA A 46 -8.77 -17.20 -2.99
N VAL A 47 -9.46 -18.09 -2.29
CA VAL A 47 -10.30 -19.12 -2.90
C VAL A 47 -11.75 -18.73 -2.61
N VAL A 48 -12.45 -18.34 -3.66
CA VAL A 48 -13.88 -17.98 -3.59
C VAL A 48 -14.69 -19.15 -4.13
N THR A 49 -15.74 -19.55 -3.43
CA THR A 49 -16.61 -20.64 -3.87
C THR A 49 -18.05 -20.22 -3.66
N SER A 50 -18.82 -20.23 -4.74
CA SER A 50 -20.26 -19.99 -4.71
C SER A 50 -20.94 -21.30 -4.29
N TYR A 51 -21.81 -21.22 -3.28
CA TYR A 51 -22.67 -22.32 -2.88
C TYR A 51 -24.11 -21.80 -2.69
N PRO A 52 -24.80 -21.45 -3.80
CA PRO A 52 -26.05 -20.71 -3.76
C PRO A 52 -27.11 -21.35 -2.87
N GLY A 53 -27.70 -20.55 -1.98
CA GLY A 53 -28.77 -20.98 -1.08
C GLY A 53 -28.33 -21.76 0.17
N ALA A 54 -27.03 -21.99 0.38
CA ALA A 54 -26.51 -22.59 1.60
C ALA A 54 -26.44 -21.59 2.77
N THR A 55 -26.70 -22.05 4.00
CA THR A 55 -26.53 -21.23 5.21
C THR A 55 -25.04 -21.07 5.55
N PRO A 56 -24.63 -20.00 6.27
CA PRO A 56 -23.24 -19.81 6.67
C PRO A 56 -22.62 -21.02 7.39
N GLU A 57 -23.39 -21.75 8.22
CA GLU A 57 -22.91 -22.97 8.88
C GLU A 57 -22.67 -24.12 7.91
N ALA A 58 -23.52 -24.27 6.89
CA ALA A 58 -23.35 -25.29 5.86
C ALA A 58 -22.14 -24.95 4.99
N VAL A 59 -21.97 -23.68 4.60
CA VAL A 59 -20.79 -23.20 3.89
C VAL A 59 -19.51 -23.43 4.70
N GLU A 60 -19.54 -23.14 6.01
CA GLU A 60 -18.42 -23.44 6.91
C GLU A 60 -18.08 -24.94 6.90
N ALA A 61 -19.08 -25.80 7.06
CA ALA A 61 -18.88 -27.22 7.25
C ALA A 61 -18.48 -27.95 5.96
N ASP A 62 -19.16 -27.64 4.86
CA ASP A 62 -19.10 -28.41 3.62
C ASP A 62 -18.12 -27.83 2.59
N ILE A 63 -17.76 -26.54 2.70
CA ILE A 63 -16.85 -25.86 1.77
C ILE A 63 -15.57 -25.40 2.45
N ILE A 64 -15.67 -24.55 3.48
CA ILE A 64 -14.49 -23.92 4.09
C ILE A 64 -13.60 -24.95 4.79
N LYS A 65 -14.13 -25.82 5.65
CA LYS A 65 -13.31 -26.81 6.37
C LYS A 65 -12.54 -27.74 5.42
N PRO A 66 -13.16 -28.35 4.39
CA PRO A 66 -12.42 -29.12 3.38
C PRO A 66 -11.32 -28.32 2.68
N ILE A 67 -11.58 -27.06 2.33
CA ILE A 67 -10.59 -26.17 1.71
C ILE A 67 -9.43 -25.88 2.67
N GLU A 68 -9.72 -25.43 3.89
CA GLU A 68 -8.76 -25.16 4.97
C GLU A 68 -7.84 -26.38 5.22
N ASP A 69 -8.44 -27.57 5.41
CA ASP A 69 -7.70 -28.80 5.66
C ASP A 69 -6.86 -29.23 4.45
N GLY A 70 -7.36 -29.00 3.23
CA GLY A 70 -6.62 -29.22 2.00
C GLY A 70 -5.37 -28.35 1.93
N VAL A 71 -5.54 -27.02 2.02
CA VAL A 71 -4.46 -26.05 1.81
C VAL A 71 -3.49 -25.98 2.98
N SER A 72 -3.91 -26.32 4.20
CA SER A 72 -3.03 -26.33 5.40
C SER A 72 -1.80 -27.24 5.29
N THR A 73 -1.78 -28.14 4.31
CA THR A 73 -0.62 -29.01 4.02
C THR A 73 0.48 -28.34 3.19
N LEU A 74 0.23 -27.15 2.64
CA LEU A 74 1.21 -26.38 1.88
C LEU A 74 2.25 -25.76 2.81
N SER A 75 3.50 -25.66 2.34
CA SER A 75 4.59 -25.03 3.07
C SER A 75 4.58 -23.51 2.90
N GLY A 76 5.01 -22.79 3.93
CA GLY A 76 5.14 -21.33 3.88
C GLY A 76 3.82 -20.58 4.01
N ILE A 77 2.76 -21.22 4.53
CA ILE A 77 1.54 -20.52 4.95
C ILE A 77 1.82 -19.84 6.29
N ASP A 78 1.57 -18.53 6.35
CA ASP A 78 1.59 -17.74 7.57
C ASP A 78 0.24 -17.81 8.28
N THR A 79 -0.82 -17.35 7.59
CA THR A 79 -2.18 -17.28 8.15
C THR A 79 -3.23 -17.74 7.14
N ILE A 80 -4.25 -18.47 7.61
CA ILE A 80 -5.47 -18.79 6.85
C ILE A 80 -6.64 -18.11 7.57
N SER A 81 -7.30 -17.20 6.88
CA SER A 81 -8.55 -16.59 7.33
C SER A 81 -9.68 -16.95 6.38
N SER A 82 -10.87 -17.17 6.90
CA SER A 82 -12.00 -17.62 6.09
C SER A 82 -13.30 -16.99 6.57
N THR A 83 -14.15 -16.64 5.62
CA THR A 83 -15.46 -16.04 5.88
C THR A 83 -16.51 -16.88 5.16
N ALA A 84 -17.46 -17.41 5.93
CA ALA A 84 -18.67 -18.03 5.40
C ALA A 84 -19.80 -17.00 5.44
N GLN A 85 -20.40 -16.76 4.28
CA GLN A 85 -21.59 -15.95 4.11
C GLN A 85 -22.70 -16.83 3.51
N THR A 86 -23.93 -16.31 3.50
CA THR A 86 -25.03 -17.01 2.85
C THR A 86 -24.75 -17.12 1.36
N GLY A 87 -24.70 -18.36 0.85
CA GLY A 87 -24.50 -18.61 -0.57
C GLY A 87 -23.04 -18.56 -1.07
N SER A 88 -22.06 -18.19 -0.24
CA SER A 88 -20.67 -18.06 -0.70
C SER A 88 -19.64 -18.23 0.43
N SER A 89 -18.45 -18.73 0.07
CA SER A 89 -17.28 -18.76 0.95
C SER A 89 -16.12 -17.98 0.35
N MET A 90 -15.36 -17.32 1.20
CA MET A 90 -14.06 -16.75 0.87
C MET A 90 -13.00 -17.31 1.83
N VAL A 91 -11.99 -18.00 1.29
CA VAL A 91 -10.83 -18.50 2.04
C VAL A 91 -9.60 -17.74 1.59
N LEU A 92 -9.05 -16.90 2.45
CA LEU A 92 -7.83 -16.13 2.20
C LEU A 92 -6.63 -16.85 2.83
N ILE A 93 -5.64 -17.16 1.99
CA ILE A 93 -4.42 -17.88 2.36
C ILE A 93 -3.26 -16.91 2.19
N GLN A 94 -2.69 -16.49 3.31
CA GLN A 94 -1.51 -15.64 3.35
C GLN A 94 -0.28 -16.51 3.54
N PHE A 95 0.68 -16.38 2.61
CA PHE A 95 1.97 -17.03 2.69
C PHE A 95 3.02 -16.10 3.31
N GLU A 96 4.13 -16.67 3.76
CA GLU A 96 5.37 -15.97 4.08
C GLU A 96 5.80 -15.12 2.87
N LEU A 97 6.27 -13.89 3.11
CA LEU A 97 6.57 -12.92 2.06
C LEU A 97 7.61 -13.42 1.05
N GLU A 98 8.46 -14.38 1.44
CA GLU A 98 9.49 -15.03 0.64
C GLU A 98 8.93 -15.93 -0.47
N VAL A 99 7.67 -16.35 -0.37
CA VAL A 99 7.01 -17.19 -1.37
C VAL A 99 6.56 -16.32 -2.55
N ASP A 100 6.78 -16.81 -3.76
CA ASP A 100 6.28 -16.17 -4.98
C ASP A 100 4.77 -16.39 -5.11
N SER A 101 4.00 -15.31 -5.33
CA SER A 101 2.53 -15.39 -5.37
C SER A 101 1.99 -16.25 -6.51
N SER A 102 2.72 -16.38 -7.63
CA SER A 102 2.33 -17.22 -8.76
C SER A 102 2.52 -18.70 -8.41
N ILE A 103 3.59 -19.04 -7.71
CA ILE A 103 3.83 -20.39 -7.18
C ILE A 103 2.79 -20.72 -6.11
N ALA A 104 2.54 -19.81 -5.16
CA ALA A 104 1.51 -19.97 -4.14
C ALA A 104 0.13 -20.23 -4.76
N ALA A 105 -0.29 -19.43 -5.75
CA ALA A 105 -1.56 -19.62 -6.44
C ALA A 105 -1.63 -20.95 -7.20
N GLN A 106 -0.50 -21.38 -7.79
CA GLN A 106 -0.41 -22.68 -8.46
C GLN A 106 -0.51 -23.85 -7.47
N ASP A 107 0.20 -23.78 -6.34
CA ASP A 107 0.18 -24.80 -5.29
C ASP A 107 -1.23 -24.91 -4.67
N VAL A 108 -1.89 -23.79 -4.42
CA VAL A 108 -3.29 -23.75 -3.98
C VAL A 108 -4.19 -24.39 -5.03
N ARG A 109 -4.09 -23.99 -6.31
CA ARG A 109 -4.89 -24.55 -7.41
C ARG A 109 -4.74 -26.07 -7.52
N ASP A 110 -3.51 -26.57 -7.44
CA ASP A 110 -3.22 -28.00 -7.51
C ASP A 110 -3.79 -28.75 -6.30
N ARG A 111 -3.83 -28.11 -5.12
CA ARG A 111 -4.41 -28.70 -3.92
C ARG A 111 -5.93 -28.69 -3.92
N ILE A 112 -6.55 -27.60 -4.38
CA ILE A 112 -8.00 -27.49 -4.57
C ILE A 112 -8.49 -28.54 -5.58
N ALA A 113 -7.79 -28.71 -6.71
CA ALA A 113 -8.13 -29.72 -7.71
C ALA A 113 -8.17 -31.16 -7.15
N GLN A 114 -7.35 -31.46 -6.13
CA GLN A 114 -7.35 -32.78 -5.47
C GLN A 114 -8.55 -32.99 -4.54
N ILE A 115 -9.08 -31.92 -3.95
CA ILE A 115 -10.21 -31.98 -3.01
C ILE A 115 -11.54 -31.61 -3.67
N GLN A 116 -11.53 -31.16 -4.93
CA GLN A 116 -12.74 -30.74 -5.66
C GLN A 116 -13.81 -31.83 -5.67
N GLY A 117 -13.42 -33.11 -5.76
CA GLY A 117 -14.36 -34.24 -5.66
C GLY A 117 -14.95 -34.51 -4.28
N ASN A 118 -14.48 -33.82 -3.23
CA ASN A 118 -15.06 -33.86 -1.89
C ASN A 118 -16.04 -32.69 -1.64
N LEU A 119 -16.06 -31.67 -2.51
CA LEU A 119 -17.01 -30.58 -2.41
C LEU A 119 -18.40 -31.06 -2.87
N PRO A 120 -19.50 -30.50 -2.34
CA PRO A 120 -20.85 -30.83 -2.79
C PRO A 120 -21.05 -30.53 -4.29
N ASP A 121 -21.75 -31.40 -5.01
CA ASP A 121 -22.08 -31.20 -6.44
C ASP A 121 -22.88 -29.91 -6.73
N ALA A 122 -23.53 -29.35 -5.70
CA ALA A 122 -24.32 -28.13 -5.81
C ALA A 122 -23.50 -26.84 -5.59
N ALA A 123 -22.23 -26.96 -5.18
CA ALA A 123 -21.30 -25.83 -5.14
C ALA A 123 -20.67 -25.64 -6.53
N GLU A 124 -20.47 -24.38 -6.91
CA GLU A 124 -19.73 -24.07 -8.13
C GLU A 124 -18.24 -24.35 -7.96
N ASP A 125 -17.52 -24.44 -9.07
CA ASP A 125 -16.08 -24.66 -9.05
C ASP A 125 -15.37 -23.51 -8.30
N PRO A 126 -14.48 -23.82 -7.33
CA PRO A 126 -13.75 -22.78 -6.62
C PRO A 126 -12.91 -21.92 -7.56
N GLN A 127 -13.03 -20.60 -7.43
CA GLN A 127 -12.22 -19.62 -8.13
C GLN A 127 -10.99 -19.27 -7.29
N ILE A 128 -9.80 -19.50 -7.86
CA ILE A 128 -8.53 -19.15 -7.22
C ILE A 128 -8.09 -17.78 -7.75
N LEU A 129 -8.22 -16.77 -6.90
CA LEU A 129 -7.83 -15.40 -7.15
C LEU A 129 -6.51 -15.12 -6.43
N ARG A 130 -5.64 -14.35 -7.07
CA ARG A 130 -4.39 -13.87 -6.47
C ARG A 130 -4.58 -12.40 -6.13
N PHE A 131 -4.18 -11.99 -4.93
CA PHE A 131 -4.17 -10.57 -4.61
C PHE A 131 -2.99 -9.91 -5.32
N ASP A 132 -3.27 -8.90 -6.14
CA ASP A 132 -2.24 -8.10 -6.79
C ASP A 132 -2.61 -6.62 -6.66
N PRO A 133 -1.79 -5.79 -5.96
CA PRO A 133 -2.02 -4.36 -5.88
C PRO A 133 -2.10 -3.66 -7.24
N SER A 134 -1.52 -4.23 -8.30
CA SER A 134 -1.59 -3.70 -9.67
C SER A 134 -2.93 -3.96 -10.36
N GLU A 135 -3.79 -4.82 -9.80
CA GLU A 135 -5.16 -5.05 -10.29
C GLU A 135 -6.17 -4.01 -9.79
N LEU A 136 -5.74 -3.06 -8.93
CA LEU A 136 -6.57 -1.93 -8.53
C LEU A 136 -6.85 -1.02 -9.74
N PRO A 137 -8.10 -0.53 -9.91
CA PRO A 137 -8.42 0.37 -11.00
C PRO A 137 -7.58 1.65 -10.97
N ILE A 138 -6.98 2.02 -12.11
CA ILE A 138 -6.21 3.25 -12.27
C ILE A 138 -7.11 4.44 -12.59
N ILE A 139 -8.17 4.21 -13.36
CA ILE A 139 -9.18 5.20 -13.76
C ILE A 139 -10.55 4.54 -13.70
N SER A 140 -11.51 5.24 -13.11
CA SER A 140 -12.93 4.89 -13.15
C SER A 140 -13.68 5.94 -13.97
N VAL A 141 -14.36 5.50 -15.01
CA VAL A 141 -15.11 6.36 -15.93
C VAL A 141 -16.60 6.19 -15.69
N GLY A 142 -17.31 7.28 -15.46
CA GLY A 142 -18.76 7.31 -15.31
C GLY A 142 -19.46 7.52 -16.64
N LEU A 143 -20.54 6.78 -16.83
CA LEU A 143 -21.45 6.86 -17.95
C LEU A 143 -22.84 7.17 -17.43
N SER A 144 -23.44 8.21 -17.98
CA SER A 144 -24.85 8.55 -17.76
C SER A 144 -25.50 8.99 -19.05
N SER A 145 -26.81 8.76 -19.18
CA SER A 145 -27.58 9.19 -20.35
C SER A 145 -29.03 9.45 -19.94
N ASP A 146 -29.57 10.59 -20.39
CA ASP A 146 -31.01 10.87 -20.32
C ASP A 146 -31.79 10.27 -21.49
N ARG A 147 -31.09 9.73 -22.49
CA ARG A 147 -31.67 9.30 -23.77
C ARG A 147 -31.80 7.78 -23.86
N TYR A 148 -30.81 7.04 -23.38
CA TYR A 148 -30.76 5.58 -23.44
C TYR A 148 -31.22 4.96 -22.12
N ASP A 149 -31.85 3.79 -22.20
CA ASP A 149 -32.18 3.00 -21.00
C ASP A 149 -30.94 2.30 -20.46
N ALA A 150 -31.02 1.82 -19.21
CA ALA A 150 -29.89 1.17 -18.55
C ALA A 150 -29.38 -0.07 -19.31
N GLY A 151 -30.26 -0.82 -19.97
CA GLY A 151 -29.89 -1.98 -20.76
C GLY A 151 -29.09 -1.63 -22.01
N VAL A 152 -29.53 -0.65 -22.81
CA VAL A 152 -28.76 -0.20 -23.99
C VAL A 152 -27.46 0.46 -23.57
N LEU A 153 -27.47 1.24 -22.48
CA LEU A 153 -26.24 1.85 -21.95
C LEU A 153 -25.24 0.79 -21.48
N THR A 154 -25.70 -0.29 -20.85
CA THR A 154 -24.85 -1.42 -20.43
C THR A 154 -24.23 -2.12 -21.63
N ALA A 155 -25.03 -2.50 -22.63
CA ALA A 155 -24.52 -3.15 -23.84
C ALA A 155 -23.50 -2.26 -24.57
N LEU A 156 -23.76 -0.96 -24.68
CA LEU A 156 -22.81 -0.02 -25.28
C LEU A 156 -21.52 0.10 -24.47
N ALA A 157 -21.62 0.10 -23.14
CA ALA A 157 -20.48 0.16 -22.25
C ALA A 157 -19.62 -1.09 -22.33
N GLU A 158 -20.22 -2.28 -22.34
CA GLU A 158 -19.52 -3.57 -22.37
C GLU A 158 -18.94 -3.85 -23.76
N ASP A 159 -19.77 -3.80 -24.82
CA ASP A 159 -19.37 -4.28 -26.13
C ASP A 159 -18.48 -3.28 -26.87
N GLN A 160 -18.74 -1.98 -26.72
CA GLN A 160 -18.04 -0.94 -27.48
C GLN A 160 -17.01 -0.19 -26.63
N LEU A 161 -17.43 0.43 -25.52
CA LEU A 161 -16.55 1.31 -24.75
C LEU A 161 -15.46 0.53 -24.02
N ALA A 162 -15.81 -0.51 -23.27
CA ALA A 162 -14.85 -1.34 -22.53
C ALA A 162 -13.89 -2.06 -23.47
N THR A 163 -14.38 -2.60 -24.60
CA THR A 163 -13.53 -3.19 -25.65
C THR A 163 -12.54 -2.17 -26.22
N ARG A 164 -12.99 -0.95 -26.51
CA ARG A 164 -12.15 0.11 -27.06
C ARG A 164 -11.10 0.58 -26.06
N LEU A 165 -11.47 0.74 -24.79
CA LEU A 165 -10.55 1.09 -23.70
C LEU A 165 -9.54 -0.04 -23.43
N SER A 166 -9.97 -1.30 -23.53
CA SER A 166 -9.10 -2.48 -23.37
C SER A 166 -8.06 -2.63 -24.48
N ASN A 167 -8.28 -2.05 -25.66
CA ASN A 167 -7.32 -2.05 -26.75
C ASN A 167 -6.18 -1.03 -26.57
N ILE A 168 -6.25 -0.16 -25.55
CA ILE A 168 -5.18 0.80 -25.24
C ILE A 168 -3.95 0.04 -24.72
N PRO A 169 -2.74 0.25 -25.28
CA PRO A 169 -1.54 -0.41 -24.80
C PRO A 169 -1.31 -0.15 -23.30
N GLY A 170 -1.20 -1.23 -22.52
CA GLY A 170 -1.00 -1.18 -21.07
C GLY A 170 -2.29 -1.23 -20.25
N VAL A 171 -3.47 -1.21 -20.88
CA VAL A 171 -4.73 -1.60 -20.21
C VAL A 171 -4.83 -3.12 -20.22
N GLY A 172 -5.03 -3.71 -19.04
CA GLY A 172 -5.20 -5.15 -18.87
C GLY A 172 -6.66 -5.57 -18.93
N ARG A 173 -7.55 -4.77 -18.35
CA ARG A 173 -8.99 -5.02 -18.31
C ARG A 173 -9.75 -3.71 -18.15
N ALA A 174 -10.84 -3.55 -18.89
CA ALA A 174 -11.87 -2.57 -18.59
C ALA A 174 -13.15 -3.34 -18.21
N SER A 175 -13.63 -3.17 -16.97
CA SER A 175 -14.80 -3.88 -16.45
C SER A 175 -15.92 -2.90 -16.11
N VAL A 176 -17.14 -3.26 -16.47
CA VAL A 176 -18.33 -2.44 -16.20
C VAL A 176 -18.87 -2.75 -14.80
N VAL A 177 -19.24 -1.72 -14.05
CA VAL A 177 -19.78 -1.78 -12.68
C VAL A 177 -21.14 -1.10 -12.65
N GLY A 178 -22.13 -1.74 -12.02
CA GLY A 178 -23.52 -1.29 -12.04
C GLY A 178 -24.26 -1.57 -13.35
N GLY A 179 -23.72 -2.49 -14.17
CA GLY A 179 -24.33 -2.95 -15.42
C GLY A 179 -25.63 -3.71 -15.18
N LEU A 180 -26.58 -3.50 -16.10
CA LEU A 180 -27.88 -4.17 -16.14
C LEU A 180 -28.05 -4.80 -17.53
N PRO A 181 -27.39 -5.94 -17.81
CA PRO A 181 -27.56 -6.61 -19.08
C PRO A 181 -29.03 -7.00 -19.27
N ARG A 182 -29.45 -7.08 -20.52
CA ARG A 182 -30.78 -7.60 -20.84
C ARG A 182 -30.74 -9.12 -20.78
N GLU A 183 -31.80 -9.72 -20.26
CA GLU A 183 -31.97 -11.17 -20.17
C GLU A 183 -33.33 -11.57 -20.76
N VAL A 184 -33.42 -12.80 -21.23
CA VAL A 184 -34.70 -13.42 -21.60
C VAL A 184 -35.25 -14.12 -20.38
N HIS A 185 -36.29 -13.56 -19.78
CA HIS A 185 -36.97 -14.16 -18.64
C HIS A 185 -38.06 -15.13 -19.11
N VAL A 186 -37.96 -16.37 -18.65
CA VAL A 186 -39.02 -17.38 -18.72
C VAL A 186 -39.67 -17.46 -17.34
N LEU A 187 -40.75 -16.69 -17.16
CA LEU A 187 -41.46 -16.55 -15.89
C LEU A 187 -42.51 -17.64 -15.72
N LEU A 188 -42.23 -18.61 -14.84
CA LEU A 188 -43.10 -19.75 -14.56
C LEU A 188 -44.38 -19.34 -13.81
N ASP A 189 -45.53 -19.86 -14.24
CA ASP A 189 -46.81 -19.67 -13.54
C ASP A 189 -47.15 -20.94 -12.71
N PRO A 190 -47.05 -20.89 -11.37
CA PRO A 190 -47.29 -22.04 -10.50
C PRO A 190 -48.69 -22.65 -10.63
N GLU A 191 -49.71 -21.82 -10.91
CA GLU A 191 -51.09 -22.28 -11.04
C GLU A 191 -51.26 -23.07 -12.33
N ARG A 192 -50.69 -22.58 -13.45
CA ARG A 192 -50.70 -23.29 -14.73
C ARG A 192 -49.87 -24.56 -14.69
N GLN A 193 -48.71 -24.52 -14.05
CA GLN A 193 -47.87 -25.71 -13.81
C GLN A 193 -48.63 -26.79 -13.04
N SER A 194 -49.30 -26.40 -11.96
CA SER A 194 -50.14 -27.29 -11.14
C SER A 194 -51.31 -27.88 -11.93
N ALA A 195 -51.98 -27.06 -12.76
CA ALA A 195 -53.11 -27.48 -13.57
C ALA A 195 -52.73 -28.45 -14.71
N LEU A 196 -51.56 -28.26 -15.32
CA LEU A 196 -51.09 -29.04 -16.47
C LEU A 196 -50.16 -30.20 -16.08
N GLY A 197 -49.79 -30.33 -14.81
CA GLY A 197 -48.98 -31.43 -14.36
C GLY A 197 -47.51 -31.32 -14.79
N ILE A 198 -46.95 -30.11 -14.86
CA ILE A 198 -45.61 -29.82 -15.38
C ILE A 198 -44.73 -29.26 -14.27
N GLY A 199 -43.53 -29.83 -14.11
CA GLY A 199 -42.53 -29.36 -13.14
C GLY A 199 -41.54 -28.37 -13.73
N ALA A 200 -40.94 -27.51 -12.88
CA ALA A 200 -39.90 -26.56 -13.31
C ALA A 200 -38.68 -27.25 -13.93
N SER A 201 -38.28 -28.43 -13.43
CA SER A 201 -37.16 -29.20 -13.97
C SER A 201 -37.43 -29.76 -15.37
N GLU A 202 -38.69 -30.10 -15.69
CA GLU A 202 -39.09 -30.52 -17.04
C GLU A 202 -39.00 -29.35 -18.02
N VAL A 203 -39.40 -28.15 -17.59
CA VAL A 203 -39.28 -26.92 -18.38
C VAL A 203 -37.81 -26.59 -18.67
N ALA A 204 -36.96 -26.63 -17.64
CA ALA A 204 -35.53 -26.39 -17.79
C ALA A 204 -34.88 -27.36 -18.79
N ALA A 205 -35.19 -28.67 -18.67
CA ALA A 205 -34.66 -29.69 -19.56
C ALA A 205 -35.13 -29.52 -21.01
N ALA A 206 -36.40 -29.12 -21.21
CA ALA A 206 -36.94 -28.88 -22.55
C ALA A 206 -36.29 -27.64 -23.21
N LEU A 207 -36.14 -26.54 -22.46
CA LEU A 207 -35.47 -25.33 -22.95
C LEU A 207 -34.03 -25.60 -23.39
N ALA A 208 -33.26 -26.31 -22.56
CA ALA A 208 -31.88 -26.66 -22.87
C ALA A 208 -31.74 -27.62 -24.08
N ALA A 209 -32.74 -28.48 -24.31
CA ALA A 209 -32.70 -29.46 -25.40
C ALA A 209 -33.17 -28.90 -26.76
N GLU A 210 -34.10 -27.95 -26.75
CA GLU A 210 -34.73 -27.44 -27.98
C GLU A 210 -34.01 -26.21 -28.55
N ASN A 211 -33.26 -25.45 -27.75
CA ASN A 211 -32.49 -24.27 -28.21
C ASN A 211 -31.01 -24.58 -28.43
N THR A 212 -30.68 -25.52 -29.33
CA THR A 212 -29.28 -25.84 -29.67
C THR A 212 -29.13 -26.31 -31.11
N ASP A 213 -28.00 -25.97 -31.74
CA ASP A 213 -27.61 -26.54 -33.02
C ASP A 213 -26.77 -27.81 -32.81
N LEU A 214 -27.02 -28.85 -33.61
CA LEU A 214 -26.29 -30.12 -33.48
C LEU A 214 -25.47 -30.40 -34.74
N PRO A 215 -24.13 -30.50 -34.65
CA PRO A 215 -23.31 -30.83 -35.81
C PRO A 215 -23.54 -32.29 -36.23
N ALA A 216 -23.93 -32.51 -37.49
CA ALA A 216 -24.21 -33.83 -38.06
C ALA A 216 -23.07 -34.38 -38.95
N GLY A 217 -21.96 -33.62 -39.10
CA GLY A 217 -20.77 -34.02 -39.83
C GLY A 217 -20.65 -33.33 -41.19
N SER A 218 -20.24 -34.08 -42.21
CA SER A 218 -20.06 -33.52 -43.56
C SER A 218 -20.35 -34.55 -44.64
N VAL A 219 -20.94 -34.12 -45.75
CA VAL A 219 -21.19 -34.95 -46.93
C VAL A 219 -20.27 -34.50 -48.07
N THR A 220 -19.60 -35.44 -48.71
CA THR A 220 -18.75 -35.17 -49.89
C THR A 220 -19.51 -35.54 -51.15
N GLU A 221 -19.77 -34.58 -52.02
CA GLU A 221 -20.40 -34.77 -53.32
C GLU A 221 -19.46 -34.27 -54.43
N GLY A 222 -18.97 -35.19 -55.25
CA GLY A 222 -18.01 -34.89 -56.32
C GLY A 222 -16.68 -34.34 -55.78
N ALA A 223 -16.38 -33.07 -56.10
CA ALA A 223 -15.21 -32.35 -55.61
C ALA A 223 -15.51 -31.39 -54.45
N SER A 224 -16.75 -31.37 -53.94
CA SER A 224 -17.19 -30.49 -52.84
C SER A 224 -17.45 -31.28 -51.56
N LYS A 225 -17.02 -30.75 -50.41
CA LYS A 225 -17.32 -31.27 -49.07
C LYS A 225 -18.19 -30.23 -48.35
N GLN A 226 -19.42 -30.58 -48.04
CA GLN A 226 -20.40 -29.71 -47.38
C GLN A 226 -20.55 -30.10 -45.91
N SER A 227 -20.57 -29.13 -45.01
CA SER A 227 -20.90 -29.36 -43.60
C SER A 227 -22.41 -29.61 -43.48
N VAL A 228 -22.81 -30.56 -42.65
CA VAL A 228 -24.21 -30.84 -42.33
C VAL A 228 -24.41 -30.54 -40.85
N GLN A 229 -25.35 -29.65 -40.55
CA GLN A 229 -25.73 -29.25 -39.21
C GLN A 229 -27.26 -29.34 -39.09
N VAL A 230 -27.73 -29.76 -37.93
CA VAL A 230 -29.14 -29.66 -37.56
C VAL A 230 -29.31 -28.30 -36.90
N GLU A 231 -30.03 -27.41 -37.58
CA GLU A 231 -30.38 -26.08 -37.09
C GLU A 231 -31.58 -26.24 -36.13
N GLY A 232 -31.33 -25.98 -34.85
CA GLY A 232 -32.34 -26.07 -33.79
C GLY A 232 -32.45 -24.79 -32.96
N ARG A 233 -31.52 -23.84 -33.13
CA ARG A 233 -31.54 -22.56 -32.42
C ARG A 233 -32.79 -21.75 -32.74
N ILE A 234 -33.35 -21.12 -31.71
CA ILE A 234 -34.54 -20.29 -31.82
C ILE A 234 -34.16 -18.89 -32.31
N GLU A 235 -34.78 -18.41 -33.39
CA GLU A 235 -34.47 -17.10 -33.98
C GLU A 235 -35.28 -15.96 -33.33
N ASN A 236 -36.60 -16.14 -33.15
CA ASN A 236 -37.47 -15.10 -32.62
C ASN A 236 -37.88 -15.41 -31.18
N LEU A 237 -38.00 -14.36 -30.35
CA LEU A 237 -38.45 -14.50 -28.97
C LEU A 237 -39.83 -15.18 -28.85
N ALA A 238 -40.74 -14.92 -29.80
CA ALA A 238 -42.08 -15.53 -29.80
C ALA A 238 -42.05 -17.05 -30.01
N ASP A 239 -41.01 -17.58 -30.66
CA ASP A 239 -40.87 -19.01 -30.94
C ASP A 239 -40.54 -19.81 -29.66
N PHE A 240 -40.05 -19.15 -28.60
CA PHE A 240 -39.91 -19.79 -27.29
C PHE A 240 -41.25 -20.26 -26.72
N GLU A 241 -42.33 -19.50 -26.91
CA GLU A 241 -43.66 -19.87 -26.41
C GLU A 241 -44.18 -21.16 -27.06
N GLU A 242 -43.68 -21.49 -28.26
CA GLU A 242 -44.08 -22.64 -29.03
C GLU A 242 -43.40 -23.95 -28.64
N ILE A 243 -42.32 -23.89 -27.84
CA ILE A 243 -41.54 -25.05 -27.41
C ILE A 243 -42.44 -26.05 -26.69
N ILE A 244 -42.36 -27.33 -27.08
CA ILE A 244 -43.14 -28.39 -26.47
C ILE A 244 -42.41 -28.92 -25.25
N ILE A 245 -42.94 -28.68 -24.05
CA ILE A 245 -42.33 -29.12 -22.79
C ILE A 245 -42.63 -30.59 -22.52
N ALA A 246 -43.89 -30.98 -22.69
CA ALA A 246 -44.32 -32.36 -22.47
C ALA A 246 -45.57 -32.69 -23.30
N ARG A 247 -45.91 -33.98 -23.39
CA ARG A 247 -47.19 -34.44 -23.94
C ARG A 247 -48.01 -35.07 -22.83
N ARG A 248 -49.15 -34.47 -22.49
CA ARG A 248 -50.08 -34.96 -21.45
C ARG A 248 -51.41 -35.33 -22.11
N GLY A 249 -51.90 -36.55 -21.87
CA GLY A 249 -53.17 -37.02 -22.44
C GLY A 249 -53.26 -37.00 -23.98
N GLY A 250 -52.12 -37.03 -24.68
CA GLY A 250 -52.05 -36.97 -26.15
C GLY A 250 -51.96 -35.55 -26.74
N TYR A 251 -52.08 -34.51 -25.92
CA TYR A 251 -51.91 -33.12 -26.33
C TYR A 251 -50.51 -32.59 -25.97
N PRO A 252 -49.84 -31.84 -26.86
CA PRO A 252 -48.61 -31.14 -26.52
C PRO A 252 -48.92 -29.96 -25.59
N VAL A 253 -48.19 -29.86 -24.48
CA VAL A 253 -48.17 -28.71 -23.59
C VAL A 253 -46.98 -27.86 -24.01
N ARG A 254 -47.23 -26.60 -24.38
CA ARG A 254 -46.20 -25.67 -24.84
C ARG A 254 -45.70 -24.79 -23.70
N LEU A 255 -44.57 -24.13 -23.89
CA LEU A 255 -44.00 -23.23 -22.89
C LEU A 255 -44.98 -22.09 -22.55
N GLY A 256 -45.63 -21.50 -23.56
CA GLY A 256 -46.64 -20.44 -23.35
C GLY A 256 -47.85 -20.88 -22.53
N ASP A 257 -48.11 -22.19 -22.40
CA ASP A 257 -49.18 -22.72 -21.55
C ASP A 257 -48.81 -22.70 -20.05
N VAL A 258 -47.51 -22.64 -19.71
CA VAL A 258 -46.99 -22.78 -18.33
C VAL A 258 -46.11 -21.62 -17.86
N ALA A 259 -45.62 -20.78 -18.77
CA ALA A 259 -44.73 -19.66 -18.48
C ALA A 259 -45.00 -18.48 -19.42
N ASN A 260 -44.62 -17.28 -18.99
CA ASN A 260 -44.58 -16.10 -19.85
C ASN A 260 -43.12 -15.83 -20.23
N VAL A 261 -42.85 -15.59 -21.52
CA VAL A 261 -41.50 -15.31 -22.02
C VAL A 261 -41.42 -13.83 -22.39
N GLY A 262 -40.38 -13.14 -21.93
CA GLY A 262 -40.15 -11.74 -22.24
C GLY A 262 -38.69 -11.36 -22.09
N THR A 263 -38.32 -10.20 -22.63
CA THR A 263 -37.02 -9.59 -22.34
C THR A 263 -37.18 -8.59 -21.20
N ASP A 264 -36.28 -8.66 -20.23
CA ASP A 264 -36.21 -7.73 -19.11
C ASP A 264 -34.74 -7.41 -18.79
N LEU A 265 -34.51 -6.54 -17.82
CA LEU A 265 -33.18 -6.31 -17.27
C LEU A 265 -32.86 -7.40 -16.22
N ALA A 266 -31.59 -7.79 -16.18
CA ALA A 266 -31.07 -8.66 -15.13
C ALA A 266 -31.31 -8.08 -13.73
N GLU A 267 -31.34 -8.95 -12.73
CA GLU A 267 -31.41 -8.53 -11.33
C GLU A 267 -30.11 -7.80 -10.94
N ARG A 268 -30.24 -6.68 -10.22
CA ARG A 268 -29.10 -5.87 -9.85
C ARG A 268 -28.26 -6.59 -8.79
N THR A 269 -27.06 -6.98 -9.17
CA THR A 269 -26.07 -7.55 -8.24
C THR A 269 -25.09 -6.51 -7.71
N SER A 270 -24.86 -5.43 -8.45
CA SER A 270 -23.99 -4.32 -8.05
C SER A 270 -24.65 -2.98 -8.36
N LEU A 271 -24.19 -1.92 -7.69
CA LEU A 271 -24.67 -0.56 -7.92
C LEU A 271 -23.50 0.41 -7.96
N ALA A 272 -23.50 1.30 -8.94
CA ALA A 272 -22.66 2.49 -8.96
C ALA A 272 -23.56 3.73 -8.84
N MET A 273 -23.16 4.65 -7.96
CA MET A 273 -23.84 5.91 -7.72
C MET A 273 -22.85 7.06 -7.90
N LEU A 274 -23.19 7.98 -8.79
CA LEU A 274 -22.45 9.21 -9.00
C LEU A 274 -23.33 10.36 -8.49
N ASP A 275 -22.81 11.12 -7.54
CA ASP A 275 -23.46 12.37 -7.12
C ASP A 275 -24.93 12.19 -6.68
N GLY A 276 -25.18 11.09 -5.93
CA GLY A 276 -26.51 10.72 -5.43
C GLY A 276 -27.44 10.09 -6.46
N SER A 277 -27.01 9.97 -7.73
CA SER A 277 -27.79 9.41 -8.84
C SER A 277 -27.21 8.07 -9.30
N GLN A 278 -28.06 7.19 -9.83
CA GLN A 278 -27.60 5.91 -10.40
C GLN A 278 -26.76 6.17 -11.65
N ALA A 279 -25.61 5.51 -11.75
CA ALA A 279 -24.71 5.64 -12.87
C ALA A 279 -24.15 4.26 -13.25
N LEU A 280 -23.58 4.20 -14.45
CA LEU A 280 -22.77 3.06 -14.88
C LEU A 280 -21.31 3.48 -14.82
N ALA A 281 -20.42 2.62 -14.33
CA ALA A 281 -19.00 2.92 -14.27
C ALA A 281 -18.19 1.89 -15.07
N ILE A 282 -17.08 2.32 -15.67
CA ILE A 282 -16.07 1.46 -16.26
C ILE A 282 -14.79 1.62 -15.46
N ASP A 283 -14.39 0.56 -14.78
CA ASP A 283 -13.13 0.49 -14.05
C ASP A 283 -12.03 -0.05 -14.98
N ILE A 284 -10.97 0.74 -15.13
CA ILE A 284 -9.86 0.45 -16.02
C ILE A 284 -8.68 0.01 -15.17
N VAL A 285 -8.22 -1.22 -15.38
CA VAL A 285 -7.10 -1.84 -14.70
C VAL A 285 -5.93 -1.95 -15.67
N LYS A 286 -4.73 -1.58 -15.23
CA LYS A 286 -3.52 -1.66 -16.04
C LYS A 286 -2.96 -3.08 -16.08
N THR A 287 -2.16 -3.42 -17.10
CA THR A 287 -1.37 -4.64 -17.06
C THR A 287 -0.21 -4.50 -16.07
N GLN A 288 0.23 -5.60 -15.49
CA GLN A 288 1.38 -5.62 -14.60
C GLN A 288 2.63 -5.04 -15.29
N GLY A 289 3.40 -4.22 -14.58
CA GLY A 289 4.59 -3.51 -15.10
C GLY A 289 4.31 -2.37 -16.08
N ALA A 290 3.06 -2.10 -16.46
CA ALA A 290 2.72 -0.91 -17.26
C ALA A 290 2.81 0.36 -16.40
N ASN A 291 3.27 1.46 -17.02
CA ASN A 291 3.40 2.75 -16.35
C ASN A 291 2.01 3.38 -16.13
N THR A 292 1.64 3.56 -14.86
CA THR A 292 0.33 4.11 -14.45
C THR A 292 0.01 5.46 -15.11
N VAL A 293 0.96 6.40 -15.11
CA VAL A 293 0.77 7.76 -15.67
C VAL A 293 0.59 7.69 -17.20
N ALA A 294 1.40 6.90 -17.89
CA ALA A 294 1.32 6.79 -19.35
C ALA A 294 0.01 6.13 -19.82
N VAL A 295 -0.47 5.10 -19.11
CA VAL A 295 -1.77 4.47 -19.42
C VAL A 295 -2.91 5.44 -19.12
N ALA A 296 -2.86 6.15 -17.99
CA ALA A 296 -3.85 7.15 -17.64
C ALA A 296 -3.95 8.28 -18.68
N GLU A 297 -2.83 8.80 -19.16
CA GLU A 297 -2.80 9.81 -20.22
C GLU A 297 -3.44 9.30 -21.52
N ALA A 298 -3.12 8.06 -21.93
CA ALA A 298 -3.70 7.45 -23.12
C ALA A 298 -5.22 7.23 -22.99
N VAL A 299 -5.69 6.84 -21.79
CA VAL A 299 -7.11 6.69 -21.48
C VAL A 299 -7.82 8.04 -21.50
N ARG A 300 -7.26 9.09 -20.87
CA ARG A 300 -7.81 10.46 -20.91
C ARG A 300 -7.96 10.96 -22.35
N GLU A 301 -6.95 10.72 -23.19
CA GLU A 301 -6.97 11.10 -24.61
C GLU A 301 -8.08 10.34 -25.37
N GLU A 302 -8.26 9.04 -25.10
CA GLU A 302 -9.29 8.25 -25.76
C GLU A 302 -10.71 8.63 -25.29
N ILE A 303 -10.90 8.94 -24.01
CA ILE A 303 -12.17 9.45 -23.48
C ILE A 303 -12.51 10.80 -24.11
N ALA A 304 -11.53 11.70 -24.26
CA ALA A 304 -11.74 12.98 -24.94
C ALA A 304 -12.18 12.79 -26.41
N LYS A 305 -11.61 11.81 -27.12
CA LYS A 305 -12.04 11.44 -28.48
C LYS A 305 -13.44 10.83 -28.52
N LEU A 306 -13.79 10.02 -27.52
CA LEU A 306 -15.12 9.41 -27.39
C LEU A 306 -16.20 10.47 -27.17
N ALA A 307 -15.91 11.49 -26.36
CA ALA A 307 -16.83 12.61 -26.12
C ALA A 307 -17.10 13.46 -27.37
N GLU A 308 -16.19 13.48 -28.34
CA GLU A 308 -16.36 14.19 -29.62
C GLU A 308 -17.01 13.33 -30.73
N ASP A 309 -17.13 12.02 -30.53
CA ASP A 309 -17.62 11.09 -31.54
C ASP A 309 -19.17 11.14 -31.63
N PRO A 310 -19.76 11.47 -32.80
CA PRO A 310 -21.21 11.57 -32.97
C PRO A 310 -21.98 10.30 -32.62
N LEU A 311 -21.32 9.14 -32.58
CA LEU A 311 -21.94 7.87 -32.23
C LEU A 311 -22.43 7.85 -30.76
N TYR A 312 -21.82 8.65 -29.88
CA TYR A 312 -22.12 8.70 -28.44
C TYR A 312 -22.93 9.95 -28.04
N ASP A 313 -23.58 10.60 -29.01
CA ASP A 313 -24.42 11.78 -28.76
C ASP A 313 -25.58 11.47 -27.78
N GLY A 314 -25.60 12.19 -26.66
CA GLY A 314 -26.53 11.97 -25.55
C GLY A 314 -26.01 11.07 -24.42
N ILE A 315 -24.72 10.70 -24.44
CA ILE A 315 -24.04 9.98 -23.35
C ILE A 315 -22.99 10.90 -22.75
N GLU A 316 -23.14 11.18 -21.46
CA GLU A 316 -22.14 11.93 -20.71
C GLU A 316 -21.11 10.94 -20.16
N VAL A 317 -19.89 11.06 -20.68
CA VAL A 317 -18.72 10.30 -20.24
C VAL A 317 -17.87 11.22 -19.40
N SER A 318 -17.70 10.90 -18.12
CA SER A 318 -16.88 11.70 -17.20
C SER A 318 -15.90 10.83 -16.44
N ILE A 319 -14.71 11.35 -16.15
CA ILE A 319 -13.75 10.64 -15.29
C ILE A 319 -14.18 10.85 -13.84
N ILE A 320 -14.61 9.78 -13.18
CA ILE A 320 -15.05 9.83 -11.78
C ILE A 320 -13.83 9.84 -10.87
N ARG A 321 -12.89 8.93 -11.11
CA ARG A 321 -11.69 8.76 -10.28
C ARG A 321 -10.48 8.55 -11.16
N ASP A 322 -9.39 9.23 -10.82
CA ASP A 322 -8.12 9.14 -11.52
C ASP A 322 -7.00 8.99 -10.51
N ASN A 323 -6.60 7.75 -10.28
CA ASN A 323 -5.53 7.42 -9.33
C ASN A 323 -4.14 7.78 -9.88
N ALA A 324 -4.01 8.20 -11.14
CA ALA A 324 -2.73 8.68 -11.67
C ALA A 324 -2.46 10.14 -11.30
N VAL A 325 -3.48 10.98 -11.08
CA VAL A 325 -3.28 12.39 -10.67
C VAL A 325 -2.46 12.53 -9.38
N PRO A 326 -2.77 11.81 -8.27
CA PRO A 326 -1.93 11.87 -7.07
C PRO A 326 -0.48 11.40 -7.32
N VAL A 327 -0.29 10.46 -8.27
CA VAL A 327 1.04 9.95 -8.64
C VAL A 327 1.82 11.00 -9.42
N GLU A 328 1.21 11.63 -10.42
CA GLU A 328 1.76 12.74 -11.21
C GLU A 328 2.17 13.90 -10.27
N GLN A 329 1.25 14.36 -9.42
CA GLN A 329 1.50 15.44 -8.48
C GLN A 329 2.59 15.11 -7.46
N SER A 330 2.61 13.88 -6.95
CA SER A 330 3.66 13.43 -6.03
C SER A 330 5.03 13.36 -6.72
N PHE A 331 5.07 12.85 -7.96
CA PHE A 331 6.29 12.77 -8.75
C PHE A 331 6.85 14.17 -9.07
N GLU A 332 6.02 15.08 -9.58
CA GLU A 332 6.39 16.47 -9.87
C GLU A 332 6.83 17.23 -8.61
N SER A 333 6.13 17.00 -7.49
CA SER A 333 6.49 17.58 -6.20
C SER A 333 7.86 17.11 -5.73
N VAL A 334 8.13 15.80 -5.76
CA VAL A 334 9.43 15.27 -5.32
C VAL A 334 10.54 15.67 -6.28
N GLN A 335 10.28 15.75 -7.59
CA GLN A 335 11.22 16.28 -8.57
C GLN A 335 11.56 17.75 -8.27
N SER A 336 10.56 18.57 -7.95
CA SER A 336 10.76 19.98 -7.57
C SER A 336 11.58 20.09 -6.28
N MET A 337 11.21 19.32 -5.24
CA MET A 337 11.97 19.25 -3.98
C MET A 337 13.42 18.80 -4.18
N LEU A 338 13.66 17.84 -5.08
CA LEU A 338 15.00 17.39 -5.47
C LEU A 338 15.84 18.52 -6.07
N VAL A 339 15.28 19.26 -7.02
CA VAL A 339 15.95 20.37 -7.70
C VAL A 339 16.20 21.52 -6.73
N GLU A 340 15.20 21.88 -5.92
CA GLU A 340 15.32 22.94 -4.92
C GLU A 340 16.31 22.58 -3.82
N GLY A 341 16.26 21.35 -3.31
CA GLY A 341 17.21 20.83 -2.34
C GLY A 341 18.63 20.87 -2.89
N ALA A 342 18.83 20.47 -4.15
CA ALA A 342 20.13 20.51 -4.82
C ALA A 342 20.63 21.96 -5.00
N LEU A 343 19.72 22.88 -5.37
CA LEU A 343 20.04 24.29 -5.51
C LEU A 343 20.41 24.91 -4.16
N LEU A 344 19.62 24.68 -3.12
CA LEU A 344 19.86 25.17 -1.76
C LEU A 344 21.17 24.62 -1.20
N ALA A 345 21.44 23.31 -1.37
CA ALA A 345 22.71 22.71 -0.99
C ALA A 345 23.89 23.37 -1.73
N THR A 346 23.76 23.60 -3.03
CA THR A 346 24.79 24.28 -3.84
C THR A 346 25.00 25.74 -3.40
N VAL A 347 23.93 26.45 -3.00
CA VAL A 347 24.01 27.81 -2.45
C VAL A 347 24.75 27.84 -1.12
N ILE A 348 24.51 26.86 -0.24
CA ILE A 348 25.28 26.71 1.00
C ILE A 348 26.75 26.43 0.70
N VAL A 349 27.05 25.57 -0.28
CA VAL A 349 28.43 25.34 -0.72
C VAL A 349 29.10 26.63 -1.21
N PHE A 350 28.39 27.41 -2.03
CA PHE A 350 28.88 28.70 -2.51
C PHE A 350 29.18 29.68 -1.36
N LEU A 351 28.30 29.74 -0.36
CA LEU A 351 28.46 30.61 0.81
C LEU A 351 29.74 30.29 1.59
N PHE A 352 30.11 29.01 1.70
CA PHE A 352 31.28 28.58 2.44
C PHE A 352 32.57 28.54 1.62
N LEU A 353 32.55 28.16 0.32
CA LEU A 353 33.76 28.08 -0.51
C LEU A 353 34.18 29.44 -1.11
N ASN A 354 33.27 30.43 -1.17
CA ASN A 354 33.53 31.77 -1.71
C ASN A 354 34.15 31.76 -3.13
N SER A 355 33.86 30.73 -3.91
CA SER A 355 34.37 30.56 -5.28
C SER A 355 33.32 29.89 -6.15
N TRP A 356 32.95 30.58 -7.24
CA TRP A 356 31.99 30.04 -8.20
C TRP A 356 32.53 28.78 -8.90
N ARG A 357 33.84 28.72 -9.19
CA ARG A 357 34.46 27.54 -9.84
C ARG A 357 34.46 26.35 -8.91
N SER A 358 34.86 26.54 -7.65
CA SER A 358 34.77 25.50 -6.63
C SER A 358 33.34 25.00 -6.47
N THR A 359 32.38 25.91 -6.43
CA THR A 359 30.95 25.58 -6.30
C THR A 359 30.44 24.78 -7.48
N VAL A 360 30.82 25.13 -8.72
CA VAL A 360 30.40 24.35 -9.90
C VAL A 360 31.04 22.97 -9.90
N ILE A 361 32.31 22.85 -9.50
CA ILE A 361 33.00 21.56 -9.41
C ILE A 361 32.27 20.63 -8.44
N THR A 362 32.01 21.12 -7.23
CA THR A 362 31.29 20.37 -6.19
C THR A 362 29.83 20.15 -6.58
N GLY A 363 29.16 21.14 -7.17
CA GLY A 363 27.77 21.07 -7.59
C GLY A 363 27.52 20.11 -8.75
N LEU A 364 28.47 19.91 -9.67
CA LEU A 364 28.35 18.96 -10.78
C LEU A 364 28.30 17.50 -10.29
N THR A 365 28.77 17.22 -9.08
CA THR A 365 28.71 15.88 -8.49
C THR A 365 27.28 15.42 -8.21
N LEU A 366 26.37 16.35 -7.88
CA LEU A 366 24.95 16.06 -7.63
C LEU A 366 24.24 15.49 -8.87
N PRO A 367 24.14 16.20 -10.02
CA PRO A 367 23.43 15.69 -11.17
C PRO A 367 24.06 14.42 -11.72
N ILE A 368 25.39 14.29 -11.72
CA ILE A 368 26.06 13.07 -12.21
C ILE A 368 25.72 11.87 -11.32
N SER A 369 25.69 12.05 -10.00
CA SER A 369 25.40 10.95 -9.07
C SER A 369 23.92 10.57 -9.08
N ILE A 370 23.01 11.55 -9.06
CA ILE A 370 21.56 11.32 -9.10
C ILE A 370 21.16 10.66 -10.42
N ILE A 371 21.58 11.22 -11.56
CA ILE A 371 21.26 10.66 -12.87
C ILE A 371 21.96 9.31 -13.06
N GLY A 372 23.21 9.15 -12.60
CA GLY A 372 23.90 7.87 -12.61
C GLY A 372 23.17 6.79 -11.81
N THR A 373 22.51 7.14 -10.71
CA THR A 373 21.71 6.22 -9.90
C THR A 373 20.51 5.67 -10.67
N MET A 374 19.93 6.45 -11.59
CA MET A 374 18.83 5.99 -12.45
C MET A 374 19.21 4.76 -13.29
N ALA A 375 20.48 4.65 -13.68
CA ALA A 375 20.96 3.47 -14.38
C ALA A 375 20.84 2.21 -13.51
N ALA A 376 21.23 2.30 -12.24
CA ALA A 376 21.13 1.17 -11.32
C ALA A 376 19.67 0.82 -10.99
N ILE A 377 18.81 1.82 -10.77
CA ILE A 377 17.37 1.61 -10.57
C ILE A 377 16.79 0.81 -11.75
N TYR A 378 17.12 1.22 -12.99
CA TYR A 378 16.67 0.53 -14.20
C TYR A 378 17.21 -0.91 -14.33
N PHE A 379 18.51 -1.12 -14.13
CA PHE A 379 19.11 -2.47 -14.24
C PHE A 379 18.68 -3.43 -13.13
N LEU A 380 18.24 -2.91 -11.98
CA LEU A 380 17.68 -3.70 -10.89
C LEU A 380 16.18 -3.97 -11.05
N GLY A 381 15.54 -3.45 -12.10
CA GLY A 381 14.11 -3.62 -12.36
C GLY A 381 13.21 -2.80 -11.41
N PHE A 382 13.74 -1.76 -10.78
CA PHE A 382 12.96 -0.87 -9.91
C PHE A 382 12.23 0.20 -10.72
N THR A 383 11.22 0.81 -10.10
CA THR A 383 10.41 1.88 -10.69
C THR A 383 10.75 3.24 -10.06
N LEU A 384 10.37 4.33 -10.73
CA LEU A 384 10.34 5.65 -10.10
C LEU A 384 9.07 5.75 -9.27
N ASN A 385 9.20 5.54 -7.97
CA ASN A 385 8.11 5.54 -7.02
C ASN A 385 8.45 6.38 -5.79
N MET A 386 7.51 6.51 -4.87
CA MET A 386 7.70 7.30 -3.66
C MET A 386 8.96 6.88 -2.88
N MET A 387 9.28 5.59 -2.82
CA MET A 387 10.46 5.06 -2.10
C MET A 387 11.77 5.42 -2.78
N THR A 388 11.88 5.22 -4.09
CA THR A 388 13.10 5.54 -4.85
C THR A 388 13.29 7.05 -4.97
N MET A 389 12.22 7.82 -5.12
CA MET A 389 12.27 9.28 -5.18
C MET A 389 12.62 9.89 -3.81
N MET A 390 12.09 9.34 -2.71
CA MET A 390 12.52 9.70 -1.36
C MET A 390 14.00 9.42 -1.13
N ALA A 391 14.48 8.23 -1.52
CA ALA A 391 15.89 7.87 -1.43
C ALA A 391 16.78 8.90 -2.14
N LEU A 392 16.42 9.29 -3.36
CA LEU A 392 17.15 10.30 -4.13
C LEU A 392 17.06 11.69 -3.48
N SER A 393 15.88 12.09 -2.98
CA SER A 393 15.65 13.40 -2.36
C SER A 393 16.51 13.59 -1.12
N LEU A 394 16.52 12.59 -0.24
CA LEU A 394 17.38 12.58 0.93
C LEU A 394 18.87 12.47 0.56
N ALA A 395 19.18 11.71 -0.49
CA ALA A 395 20.55 11.54 -0.93
C ALA A 395 21.17 12.88 -1.36
N VAL A 396 20.42 13.87 -1.86
CA VAL A 396 20.98 15.18 -2.26
C VAL A 396 21.94 15.76 -1.22
N GLY A 397 21.52 15.81 0.05
CA GLY A 397 22.36 16.33 1.14
C GLY A 397 23.61 15.50 1.38
N ILE A 398 23.51 14.19 1.21
CA ILE A 398 24.58 13.21 1.43
C ILE A 398 25.57 13.19 0.26
N LEU A 399 25.08 13.29 -0.97
CA LEU A 399 25.83 13.12 -2.21
C LEU A 399 26.81 14.26 -2.45
N ILE A 400 26.49 15.48 -2.02
CA ILE A 400 27.39 16.63 -2.16
C ILE A 400 28.50 16.61 -1.09
N ASP A 401 28.30 15.93 0.03
CA ASP A 401 29.14 16.00 1.21
C ASP A 401 30.58 15.51 0.95
N ASP A 402 30.75 14.35 0.31
CA ASP A 402 32.08 13.81 0.02
C ASP A 402 32.89 14.74 -0.89
N ALA A 403 32.23 15.34 -1.89
CA ALA A 403 32.83 16.36 -2.76
C ALA A 403 33.15 17.66 -2.00
N ILE A 404 32.32 18.10 -1.05
CA ILE A 404 32.64 19.25 -0.19
C ILE A 404 33.91 18.98 0.61
N VAL A 405 34.01 17.82 1.25
CA VAL A 405 35.15 17.46 2.10
C VAL A 405 36.43 17.36 1.27
N VAL A 406 36.37 16.74 0.09
CA VAL A 406 37.49 16.65 -0.86
C VAL A 406 37.93 18.03 -1.34
N ARG A 407 36.99 18.83 -1.87
CA ARG A 407 37.29 20.16 -2.40
C ARG A 407 37.84 21.12 -1.34
N GLU A 408 37.26 21.14 -0.14
CA GLU A 408 37.73 22.00 0.95
C GLU A 408 39.17 21.64 1.36
N ASN A 409 39.53 20.35 1.40
CA ASN A 409 40.89 19.98 1.74
C ASN A 409 41.90 20.31 0.62
N ILE A 410 41.51 20.15 -0.64
CA ILE A 410 42.32 20.61 -1.79
C ILE A 410 42.54 22.13 -1.70
N MET A 411 41.47 22.89 -1.41
CA MET A 411 41.56 24.34 -1.27
C MET A 411 42.45 24.76 -0.09
N ARG A 412 42.42 24.01 1.02
CA ARG A 412 43.33 24.23 2.14
C ARG A 412 44.79 24.07 1.73
N HIS A 413 45.13 23.06 0.92
CA HIS A 413 46.48 22.88 0.39
C HIS A 413 46.90 23.96 -0.62
N LEU A 414 45.96 24.46 -1.41
CA LEU A 414 46.19 25.63 -2.27
C LEU A 414 46.55 26.87 -1.44
N HIS A 415 45.82 27.13 -0.35
CA HIS A 415 46.14 28.24 0.57
C HIS A 415 47.48 28.09 1.29
N MET A 416 48.00 26.87 1.42
CA MET A 416 49.36 26.59 1.91
C MET A 416 50.45 26.91 0.87
N GLY A 417 50.08 27.31 -0.36
CA GLY A 417 51.01 27.70 -1.42
C GLY A 417 51.41 26.56 -2.36
N LYS A 418 50.70 25.43 -2.35
CA LYS A 418 50.92 24.33 -3.32
C LYS A 418 50.29 24.66 -4.67
N ASP A 419 50.83 24.09 -5.75
CA ASP A 419 50.24 24.16 -7.09
C ASP A 419 48.97 23.31 -7.20
N HIS A 420 48.03 23.66 -8.11
CA HIS A 420 46.74 22.98 -8.29
C HIS A 420 46.86 21.47 -8.50
N HIS A 421 47.84 21.02 -9.28
CA HIS A 421 48.03 19.58 -9.52
C HIS A 421 48.48 18.85 -8.24
N GLN A 422 49.43 19.43 -7.50
CA GLN A 422 49.93 18.82 -6.28
C GLN A 422 48.94 18.94 -5.11
N ALA A 423 48.22 20.06 -5.02
CA ALA A 423 47.16 20.26 -4.03
C ALA A 423 46.00 19.27 -4.22
N ALA A 424 45.62 18.96 -5.47
CA ALA A 424 44.59 17.96 -5.76
C ALA A 424 45.01 16.55 -5.28
N LEU A 425 46.26 16.15 -5.53
CA LEU A 425 46.78 14.85 -5.12
C LEU A 425 46.95 14.77 -3.60
N ASP A 426 47.66 15.72 -3.01
CA ASP A 426 47.96 15.71 -1.57
C ASP A 426 46.69 15.87 -0.74
N GLY A 427 45.82 16.80 -1.14
CA GLY A 427 44.56 17.06 -0.46
C GLY A 427 43.63 15.87 -0.48
N THR A 428 43.48 15.18 -1.61
CA THR A 428 42.64 13.97 -1.65
C THR A 428 43.28 12.81 -0.89
N ASN A 429 44.61 12.67 -0.93
CA ASN A 429 45.31 11.58 -0.22
C ASN A 429 45.21 11.68 1.29
N GLU A 430 45.20 12.89 1.85
CA GLU A 430 45.14 13.12 3.29
C GLU A 430 43.81 12.67 3.92
N ILE A 431 42.69 12.85 3.21
CA ILE A 431 41.34 12.57 3.72
C ILE A 431 40.67 11.36 3.07
N GLY A 432 41.27 10.79 2.02
CA GLY A 432 40.58 9.80 1.21
C GLY A 432 40.17 8.53 1.97
N LEU A 433 40.98 8.05 2.92
CA LEU A 433 40.59 6.88 3.74
C LEU A 433 39.40 7.22 4.65
N ALA A 434 39.40 8.44 5.22
CA ALA A 434 38.31 8.91 6.06
C ALA A 434 37.01 9.05 5.27
N VAL A 435 37.06 9.68 4.08
CA VAL A 435 35.89 9.84 3.20
C VAL A 435 35.34 8.46 2.78
N PHE A 436 36.21 7.57 2.28
CA PHE A 436 35.81 6.20 1.92
C PHE A 436 35.10 5.45 3.06
N ALA A 437 35.66 5.53 4.27
CA ALA A 437 35.07 4.87 5.42
C ALA A 437 33.77 5.52 5.88
N THR A 438 33.62 6.85 5.77
CA THR A 438 32.35 7.52 6.06
C THR A 438 31.25 7.10 5.07
N THR A 439 31.57 7.01 3.79
CA THR A 439 30.64 6.51 2.76
C THR A 439 30.25 5.06 3.03
N LEU A 440 31.22 4.18 3.33
CA LEU A 440 30.91 2.79 3.68
C LEU A 440 30.11 2.67 4.98
N SER A 441 30.29 3.58 5.93
CA SER A 441 29.47 3.61 7.15
C SER A 441 28.01 3.95 6.82
N ILE A 442 27.78 4.81 5.82
CA ILE A 442 26.43 5.12 5.32
C ILE A 442 25.84 3.89 4.62
N VAL A 443 26.60 3.23 3.75
CA VAL A 443 26.16 1.98 3.09
C VAL A 443 25.89 0.87 4.13
N ALA A 444 26.72 0.75 5.16
CA ALA A 444 26.55 -0.19 6.26
C ALA A 444 25.28 0.04 7.09
N VAL A 445 24.67 1.23 6.99
CA VAL A 445 23.39 1.55 7.63
C VAL A 445 22.22 1.24 6.70
N PHE A 446 22.31 1.61 5.42
CA PHE A 446 21.20 1.45 4.48
C PHE A 446 21.07 0.05 3.89
N LEU A 447 22.18 -0.67 3.73
CA LEU A 447 22.15 -2.01 3.17
C LEU A 447 21.38 -2.99 4.08
N PRO A 448 21.56 -3.02 5.42
CA PRO A 448 20.71 -3.81 6.32
C PRO A 448 19.23 -3.48 6.25
N VAL A 449 18.87 -2.21 6.09
CA VAL A 449 17.47 -1.76 5.99
C VAL A 449 16.79 -2.39 4.78
N ALA A 450 17.55 -2.61 3.70
CA ALA A 450 17.07 -3.29 2.51
C ALA A 450 16.76 -4.79 2.74
N PHE A 451 17.24 -5.40 3.83
CA PHE A 451 17.02 -6.79 4.23
C PHE A 451 16.16 -6.91 5.48
N MET A 452 15.37 -5.88 5.81
CA MET A 452 14.37 -6.00 6.87
C MET A 452 13.35 -7.08 6.50
N GLU A 453 12.87 -7.81 7.51
CA GLU A 453 11.77 -8.75 7.36
C GLU A 453 10.42 -8.02 7.45
N GLY A 454 9.35 -8.70 7.07
CA GLY A 454 7.99 -8.18 7.10
C GLY A 454 7.67 -7.24 5.93
N ILE A 455 6.43 -6.74 5.95
CA ILE A 455 5.87 -5.87 4.88
C ILE A 455 6.76 -4.65 4.65
N LEU A 456 7.31 -4.09 5.72
CA LEU A 456 8.21 -2.93 5.66
C LEU A 456 9.45 -3.19 4.83
N GLY A 457 10.09 -4.34 5.02
CA GLY A 457 11.30 -4.69 4.28
C GLY A 457 11.11 -4.67 2.78
N ARG A 458 9.93 -5.12 2.31
CA ARG A 458 9.58 -5.14 0.88
C ARG A 458 9.50 -3.73 0.29
N PHE A 459 8.86 -2.79 1.01
CA PHE A 459 8.82 -1.38 0.61
C PHE A 459 10.21 -0.72 0.69
N PHE A 460 11.03 -1.08 1.68
CA PHE A 460 12.33 -0.44 1.93
C PHE A 460 13.51 -1.02 1.16
N LEU A 461 13.38 -2.20 0.55
CA LEU A 461 14.41 -2.79 -0.32
C LEU A 461 14.87 -1.78 -1.38
N GLN A 462 13.91 -1.22 -2.14
CA GLN A 462 14.22 -0.27 -3.19
C GLN A 462 14.84 1.02 -2.63
N PHE A 463 14.38 1.49 -1.46
CA PHE A 463 14.93 2.67 -0.78
C PHE A 463 16.39 2.45 -0.37
N GLY A 464 16.69 1.41 0.42
CA GLY A 464 18.02 1.15 0.98
C GLY A 464 19.07 0.88 -0.10
N VAL A 465 18.69 0.13 -1.15
CA VAL A 465 19.56 -0.13 -2.30
C VAL A 465 19.81 1.15 -3.09
N THR A 466 18.77 1.97 -3.35
CA THR A 466 18.91 3.22 -4.10
C THR A 466 19.85 4.20 -3.40
N VAL A 467 19.69 4.42 -2.09
CA VAL A 467 20.61 5.28 -1.33
C VAL A 467 22.04 4.72 -1.34
N SER A 468 22.20 3.42 -1.13
CA SER A 468 23.52 2.77 -1.10
C SER A 468 24.25 2.95 -2.44
N VAL A 469 23.55 2.73 -3.56
CA VAL A 469 24.13 2.92 -4.89
C VAL A 469 24.42 4.39 -5.17
N ALA A 470 23.51 5.30 -4.83
CA ALA A 470 23.72 6.73 -5.02
C ALA A 470 24.98 7.22 -4.31
N VAL A 471 25.14 6.84 -3.04
CA VAL A 471 26.27 7.22 -2.20
C VAL A 471 27.58 6.59 -2.71
N LEU A 472 27.57 5.35 -3.21
CA LEU A 472 28.74 4.73 -3.85
C LEU A 472 29.14 5.42 -5.16
N ILE A 473 28.16 5.83 -5.99
CA ILE A 473 28.41 6.61 -7.20
C ILE A 473 29.00 7.98 -6.83
N SER A 474 28.44 8.68 -5.84
CA SER A 474 28.98 9.96 -5.37
C SER A 474 30.41 9.83 -4.86
N LEU A 475 30.72 8.81 -4.07
CA LEU A 475 32.10 8.55 -3.64
C LEU A 475 33.03 8.36 -4.82
N PHE A 476 32.63 7.57 -5.82
CA PHE A 476 33.40 7.38 -7.04
C PHE A 476 33.64 8.72 -7.75
N VAL A 477 32.58 9.51 -7.96
CA VAL A 477 32.64 10.85 -8.57
C VAL A 477 33.55 11.79 -7.79
N SER A 478 33.48 11.80 -6.45
CA SER A 478 34.29 12.66 -5.57
C SER A 478 35.79 12.36 -5.65
N PHE A 479 36.19 11.10 -5.87
CA PHE A 479 37.60 10.73 -6.00
C PHE A 479 38.15 10.80 -7.42
N THR A 480 37.29 10.99 -8.42
CA THR A 480 37.68 11.10 -9.82
C THR A 480 37.51 12.51 -10.38
N LEU A 481 36.27 13.02 -10.39
CA LEU A 481 35.90 14.26 -11.08
C LEU A 481 36.41 15.48 -10.32
N ASP A 482 36.20 15.52 -9.01
CA ASP A 482 36.53 16.66 -8.17
C ASP A 482 38.05 16.97 -8.16
N PRO A 483 38.96 16.00 -7.87
CA PRO A 483 40.40 16.25 -7.95
C PRO A 483 40.88 16.54 -9.37
N MET A 484 40.29 15.89 -10.39
CA MET A 484 40.63 16.15 -11.79
C MET A 484 40.29 17.58 -12.20
N MET A 485 39.05 18.02 -11.99
CA MET A 485 38.64 19.39 -12.32
C MET A 485 39.37 20.41 -11.45
N SER A 486 39.67 20.08 -10.20
CA SER A 486 40.50 20.92 -9.33
C SER A 486 41.93 21.12 -9.83
N SER A 487 42.50 20.12 -10.51
CA SER A 487 43.86 20.18 -11.07
C SER A 487 43.94 20.94 -12.39
N VAL A 488 42.87 20.92 -13.19
CA VAL A 488 42.81 21.56 -14.52
C VAL A 488 42.20 22.95 -14.46
N TRP A 489 41.15 23.14 -13.66
CA TRP A 489 40.41 24.39 -13.57
C TRP A 489 40.95 25.28 -12.45
N TYR A 490 41.82 26.20 -12.83
CA TYR A 490 42.43 27.17 -11.92
C TYR A 490 41.35 27.95 -11.12
N ASP A 491 41.55 28.14 -9.82
CA ASP A 491 40.63 28.90 -8.97
C ASP A 491 41.19 30.31 -8.66
N PRO A 492 40.61 31.40 -9.21
CA PRO A 492 41.04 32.78 -8.94
C PRO A 492 40.88 33.19 -7.48
N ALA A 493 40.01 32.52 -6.72
CA ALA A 493 39.83 32.77 -5.29
C ALA A 493 41.01 32.29 -4.43
N ALA A 494 41.92 31.49 -4.99
CA ALA A 494 43.16 31.09 -4.33
C ALA A 494 44.18 32.23 -4.22
N ASP A 495 44.00 33.32 -4.98
CA ASP A 495 44.93 34.45 -5.00
C ASP A 495 44.53 35.49 -3.93
N LYS A 496 45.46 35.78 -2.99
CA LYS A 496 45.21 36.64 -1.82
C LYS A 496 44.82 38.09 -2.19
N ASN A 497 45.02 38.48 -3.45
CA ASN A 497 44.81 39.83 -3.96
C ASN A 497 43.58 39.97 -4.89
N ALA A 498 42.71 38.95 -4.99
CA ALA A 498 41.53 38.99 -5.85
C ALA A 498 40.55 40.13 -5.45
N LYS A 499 40.14 40.94 -6.43
CA LYS A 499 39.19 42.04 -6.23
C LYS A 499 37.79 41.48 -5.89
N ARG A 500 37.30 41.76 -4.69
CA ARG A 500 35.99 41.30 -4.21
C ARG A 500 34.88 42.26 -4.64
N GLY A 501 33.94 41.77 -5.46
CA GLY A 501 32.70 42.49 -5.81
C GLY A 501 31.74 42.68 -4.62
N PRO A 502 30.56 43.30 -4.80
CA PRO A 502 29.59 43.51 -3.73
C PRO A 502 29.15 42.20 -3.05
N LEU A 503 28.94 41.13 -3.83
CA LEU A 503 28.62 39.79 -3.34
C LEU A 503 29.75 39.21 -2.47
N GLY A 504 31.01 39.45 -2.86
CA GLY A 504 32.18 39.04 -2.10
C GLY A 504 32.35 39.78 -0.76
N ARG A 505 31.72 40.95 -0.57
CA ARG A 505 31.72 41.65 0.73
C ARG A 505 30.74 41.01 1.72
N ALA A 506 29.56 40.59 1.23
CA ALA A 506 28.59 39.87 2.05
C ALA A 506 29.16 38.52 2.52
N ILE A 507 29.81 37.77 1.61
CA ILE A 507 30.48 36.51 1.97
C ILE A 507 31.64 36.76 2.95
N HIS A 508 32.41 37.84 2.78
CA HIS A 508 33.47 38.17 3.72
C HIS A 508 32.94 38.52 5.13
N GLN A 509 31.76 39.14 5.23
CA GLN A 509 31.12 39.38 6.51
C GLN A 509 30.64 38.07 7.17
N PHE A 510 30.16 37.12 6.37
CA PHE A 510 29.89 35.76 6.81
C PHE A 510 31.15 35.04 7.30
N GLU A 511 32.28 35.14 6.58
CA GLU A 511 33.58 34.59 7.02
C GLU A 511 34.00 35.14 8.39
N ILE A 512 33.90 36.46 8.60
CA ILE A 512 34.24 37.09 9.88
C ILE A 512 33.35 36.57 11.02
N PHE A 513 32.04 36.44 10.77
CA PHE A 513 31.10 35.87 11.72
C PHE A 513 31.43 34.41 12.02
N PHE A 514 31.73 33.62 11.00
CA PHE A 514 32.05 32.20 11.16
C PHE A 514 33.38 31.98 11.89
N ASP A 515 34.41 32.79 11.62
CA ASP A 515 35.69 32.77 12.35
C ASP A 515 35.51 33.19 13.82
N TRP A 516 34.59 34.12 14.09
CA TRP A 516 34.18 34.42 15.47
C TRP A 516 33.52 33.22 16.13
N LEU A 517 32.61 32.53 15.44
CA LEU A 517 31.93 31.35 15.94
C LEU A 517 32.92 30.20 16.21
N GLY A 518 33.86 29.96 15.30
CA GLY A 518 34.93 28.97 15.46
C GLY A 518 35.83 29.25 16.67
N ARG A 519 36.16 30.53 16.93
CA ARG A 519 36.89 30.91 18.16
C ARG A 519 36.09 30.65 19.43
N ARG A 520 34.76 30.86 19.40
CA ARG A 520 33.87 30.55 20.53
C ARG A 520 33.76 29.05 20.76
N TYR A 521 33.60 28.27 19.69
CA TYR A 521 33.63 26.82 19.73
C TYR A 521 34.94 26.30 20.34
N ARG A 522 36.10 26.81 19.91
CA ARG A 522 37.40 26.45 20.51
C ARG A 522 37.45 26.72 22.02
N GLY A 523 36.86 27.83 22.47
CA GLY A 523 36.73 28.15 23.89
C GLY A 523 35.81 27.18 24.65
N LEU A 524 34.66 26.86 24.05
CA LEU A 524 33.68 25.91 24.59
C LEU A 524 34.27 24.50 24.69
N LEU A 525 35.00 24.04 23.66
CA LEU A 525 35.65 22.74 23.65
C LEU A 525 36.73 22.64 24.75
N LYS A 526 37.55 23.67 24.93
CA LYS A 526 38.52 23.73 26.04
C LYS A 526 37.83 23.65 27.41
N LEU A 527 36.69 24.33 27.57
CA LEU A 527 35.91 24.27 28.80
C LEU A 527 35.33 22.87 29.02
N ALA A 528 34.75 22.26 27.99
CA ALA A 528 34.19 20.91 28.03
C ALA A 528 35.25 19.86 28.39
N LEU A 529 36.42 19.92 27.77
CA LEU A 529 37.55 19.04 28.09
C LEU A 529 38.06 19.23 29.52
N ARG A 530 38.03 20.47 30.05
CA ARG A 530 38.41 20.76 31.44
C ARG A 530 37.35 20.26 32.44
N TRP A 531 36.06 20.39 32.11
CA TRP A 531 34.92 20.01 32.93
C TRP A 531 34.25 18.71 32.47
N ARG A 532 35.07 17.74 32.05
CA ARG A 532 34.67 16.46 31.46
C ARG A 532 33.54 15.70 32.17
N LYS A 533 33.46 15.74 33.50
CA LYS A 533 32.38 15.07 34.27
C LYS A 533 31.03 15.76 34.07
N MET A 534 31.02 17.09 34.07
CA MET A 534 29.80 17.87 33.91
C MET A 534 29.29 17.79 32.47
N THR A 535 30.18 17.80 31.47
CA THR A 535 29.79 17.60 30.06
C THR A 535 29.09 16.26 29.85
N LEU A 536 29.63 15.18 30.42
CA LEU A 536 29.00 13.86 30.32
C LEU A 536 27.65 13.82 31.08
N MET A 537 27.56 14.44 32.25
CA MET A 537 26.31 14.54 33.01
C MET A 537 25.23 15.29 32.23
N VAL A 538 25.57 16.40 31.58
CA VAL A 538 24.65 17.15 30.72
C VAL A 538 24.22 16.30 29.52
N ALA A 539 25.14 15.57 28.90
CA ALA A 539 24.82 14.68 27.79
C ALA A 539 23.84 13.56 28.21
N VAL A 540 24.06 12.95 29.38
CA VAL A 540 23.15 11.92 29.94
C VAL A 540 21.79 12.51 30.31
N LEU A 541 21.75 13.69 30.94
CA LEU A 541 20.49 14.36 31.27
C LEU A 541 19.71 14.75 30.01
N ALA A 542 20.41 15.23 28.97
CA ALA A 542 19.79 15.56 27.70
C ALA A 542 19.24 14.29 27.01
N PHE A 543 19.97 13.16 27.09
CA PHE A 543 19.49 11.87 26.59
C PHE A 543 18.23 11.40 27.32
N VAL A 544 18.21 11.45 28.65
CA VAL A 544 17.03 11.10 29.46
C VAL A 544 15.87 12.06 29.16
N GLY A 545 16.15 13.34 28.95
CA GLY A 545 15.15 14.33 28.52
C GLY A 545 14.57 14.02 27.14
N GLY A 546 15.41 13.59 26.19
CA GLY A 546 14.96 13.12 24.88
C GLY A 546 14.03 11.90 24.98
N LEU A 547 14.37 10.91 25.81
CA LEU A 547 13.49 9.76 26.07
C LEU A 547 12.16 10.17 26.74
N ALA A 548 12.18 11.20 27.58
CA ALA A 548 10.97 11.71 28.22
C ALA A 548 10.02 12.43 27.24
N LEU A 549 10.48 12.81 26.03
CA LEU A 549 9.64 13.39 24.97
C LEU A 549 8.91 12.32 24.15
N PHE A 550 9.34 11.07 24.21
CA PHE A 550 8.73 9.95 23.48
C PHE A 550 7.18 9.84 23.67
N PRO A 551 6.60 9.96 24.88
CA PRO A 551 5.14 9.92 25.05
C PRO A 551 4.40 11.15 24.49
N VAL A 552 5.09 12.26 24.21
CA VAL A 552 4.45 13.50 23.72
C VAL A 552 4.30 13.50 22.20
N VAL A 553 5.20 12.82 21.49
CA VAL A 553 5.24 12.78 20.01
C VAL A 553 4.14 11.89 19.41
N GLY A 554 3.68 10.87 20.14
CA GLY A 554 2.72 9.87 19.64
C GLY A 554 3.33 8.86 18.68
N ALA A 555 2.64 7.74 18.42
CA ALA A 555 3.09 6.72 17.48
C ALA A 555 1.95 6.19 16.59
N GLU A 556 2.24 5.97 15.31
CA GLU A 556 1.29 5.43 14.32
C GLU A 556 2.04 4.59 13.29
N PHE A 557 1.35 3.71 12.56
CA PHE A 557 2.02 2.86 11.55
C PHE A 557 2.44 3.66 10.32
N VAL A 558 1.45 4.16 9.57
CA VAL A 558 1.61 4.98 8.37
C VAL A 558 0.81 6.26 8.57
N PRO A 559 1.40 7.46 8.37
CA PRO A 559 0.65 8.70 8.41
C PRO A 559 -0.38 8.73 7.26
N PRO A 560 -1.61 9.18 7.51
CA PRO A 560 -2.63 9.27 6.48
C PRO A 560 -2.18 10.21 5.36
N ALA A 561 -2.30 9.76 4.11
CA ALA A 561 -2.06 10.59 2.93
C ALA A 561 -3.21 11.57 2.74
N ASP A 562 -2.88 12.80 2.35
CA ASP A 562 -3.87 13.70 1.78
C ASP A 562 -3.98 13.49 0.27
N ASN A 563 -4.86 12.59 -0.15
CA ASN A 563 -5.21 12.35 -1.56
C ASN A 563 -6.42 13.18 -2.03
N SER A 564 -6.88 14.16 -1.22
CA SER A 564 -8.15 14.88 -1.46
C SER A 564 -9.37 13.97 -1.59
N GLU A 565 -9.34 12.82 -0.89
CA GLU A 565 -10.44 11.87 -0.81
C GLU A 565 -10.69 11.49 0.66
N VAL A 566 -11.96 11.43 1.05
CA VAL A 566 -12.41 10.80 2.29
C VAL A 566 -13.25 9.58 1.91
N GLN A 567 -13.02 8.45 2.56
CA GLN A 567 -13.83 7.26 2.36
C GLN A 567 -14.87 7.14 3.47
N VAL A 568 -16.11 6.90 3.08
CA VAL A 568 -17.25 6.65 3.95
C VAL A 568 -17.77 5.25 3.64
N ASP A 569 -17.48 4.29 4.50
CA ASP A 569 -18.09 2.97 4.41
C ASP A 569 -19.39 2.97 5.22
N LEU A 570 -20.47 2.50 4.61
CA LEU A 570 -21.77 2.42 5.25
C LEU A 570 -22.28 0.98 5.22
N GLU A 571 -22.89 0.59 6.33
CA GLU A 571 -23.40 -0.75 6.53
C GLU A 571 -24.82 -0.67 7.08
N LEU A 572 -25.73 -1.35 6.40
CA LEU A 572 -27.11 -1.53 6.82
C LEU A 572 -27.29 -2.91 7.46
N PRO A 573 -28.36 -3.12 8.24
CA PRO A 573 -28.69 -4.44 8.75
C PRO A 573 -28.74 -5.50 7.64
N VAL A 574 -28.20 -6.69 7.92
CA VAL A 574 -28.16 -7.81 6.99
C VAL A 574 -29.57 -8.15 6.48
N GLY A 575 -29.69 -8.41 5.18
CA GLY A 575 -30.96 -8.64 4.50
C GLY A 575 -31.66 -7.36 4.00
N THR A 576 -31.03 -6.19 4.13
CA THR A 576 -31.47 -4.97 3.44
C THR A 576 -31.25 -5.14 1.93
N PRO A 577 -32.28 -4.96 1.07
CA PRO A 577 -32.14 -5.09 -0.36
C PRO A 577 -31.37 -3.90 -0.96
N LEU A 578 -30.71 -4.15 -2.09
CA LEU A 578 -29.87 -3.18 -2.79
C LEU A 578 -30.53 -1.80 -3.01
N ASP A 579 -31.81 -1.76 -3.40
CA ASP A 579 -32.52 -0.50 -3.66
C ASP A 579 -32.68 0.37 -2.40
N ARG A 580 -32.81 -0.25 -1.22
CA ARG A 580 -32.86 0.48 0.05
C ARG A 580 -31.50 1.01 0.44
N THR A 581 -30.43 0.26 0.13
CA THR A 581 -29.06 0.73 0.24
C THR A 581 -28.84 1.95 -0.66
N ALA A 582 -29.34 1.93 -1.90
CA ALA A 582 -29.30 3.06 -2.84
C ALA A 582 -30.00 4.31 -2.29
N GLU A 583 -31.21 4.17 -1.74
CA GLU A 583 -31.94 5.27 -1.08
C GLU A 583 -31.13 5.89 0.06
N LYS A 584 -30.40 5.08 0.84
CA LYS A 584 -29.54 5.54 1.92
C LYS A 584 -28.27 6.21 1.43
N ILE A 585 -27.65 5.72 0.37
CA ILE A 585 -26.53 6.39 -0.29
C ILE A 585 -26.93 7.79 -0.76
N ALA A 586 -28.11 7.94 -1.38
CA ALA A 586 -28.60 9.26 -1.80
C ALA A 586 -28.85 10.21 -0.61
N GLN A 587 -29.33 9.70 0.53
CA GLN A 587 -29.46 10.50 1.76
C GLN A 587 -28.09 10.94 2.29
N VAL A 588 -27.10 10.04 2.26
CA VAL A 588 -25.73 10.30 2.70
C VAL A 588 -25.06 11.33 1.80
N ASP A 589 -25.14 11.19 0.48
CA ASP A 589 -24.63 12.16 -0.49
C ASP A 589 -25.22 13.57 -0.26
N ALA A 590 -26.54 13.66 -0.03
CA ALA A 590 -27.19 14.94 0.25
C ALA A 590 -26.63 15.65 1.51
N VAL A 591 -26.23 14.89 2.54
CA VAL A 591 -25.57 15.43 3.74
C VAL A 591 -24.13 15.82 3.45
N LEU A 592 -23.37 14.97 2.76
CA LEU A 592 -21.97 15.21 2.42
C LEU A 592 -21.79 16.46 1.55
N ARG A 593 -22.72 16.71 0.61
CA ARG A 593 -22.72 17.90 -0.26
C ARG A 593 -22.97 19.23 0.46
N THR A 594 -23.38 19.21 1.73
CA THR A 594 -23.51 20.45 2.51
C THR A 594 -22.17 21.06 2.90
N PHE A 595 -21.09 20.27 2.84
CA PHE A 595 -19.73 20.71 3.12
C PHE A 595 -19.12 21.37 1.87
N PRO A 596 -18.63 22.62 1.96
CA PRO A 596 -18.11 23.36 0.80
C PRO A 596 -16.83 22.74 0.23
N GLU A 597 -16.12 21.91 0.99
CA GLU A 597 -14.90 21.24 0.57
C GLU A 597 -15.17 20.05 -0.38
N VAL A 598 -16.41 19.55 -0.45
CA VAL A 598 -16.81 18.36 -1.21
C VAL A 598 -17.18 18.74 -2.66
N ILE A 599 -16.48 18.17 -3.64
CA ILE A 599 -16.72 18.40 -5.07
C ILE A 599 -17.74 17.39 -5.63
N GLY A 600 -17.71 16.15 -5.15
CA GLY A 600 -18.64 15.11 -5.58
C GLY A 600 -18.42 13.80 -4.85
N THR A 601 -19.32 12.85 -5.08
CA THR A 601 -19.27 11.54 -4.41
C THR A 601 -19.38 10.42 -5.42
N TYR A 602 -18.63 9.35 -5.17
CA TYR A 602 -18.75 8.11 -5.92
C TYR A 602 -19.03 6.97 -4.94
N GLY A 603 -20.25 6.45 -4.99
CA GLY A 603 -20.69 5.32 -4.18
C GLY A 603 -20.71 4.03 -4.99
N THR A 604 -20.22 2.94 -4.42
CA THR A 604 -20.37 1.59 -4.99
C THR A 604 -20.94 0.62 -3.96
N VAL A 605 -21.79 -0.29 -4.42
CA VAL A 605 -22.34 -1.41 -3.64
C VAL A 605 -21.93 -2.71 -4.32
N ASN A 606 -21.50 -3.68 -3.51
CA ASN A 606 -21.07 -5.00 -3.97
C ASN A 606 -20.03 -4.93 -5.11
N SER A 607 -18.99 -4.11 -4.91
CA SER A 607 -17.92 -3.86 -5.88
C SER A 607 -16.56 -3.78 -5.18
N GLY A 608 -15.50 -4.25 -5.86
CA GLY A 608 -14.13 -4.29 -5.34
C GLY A 608 -13.99 -5.26 -4.17
N THR A 609 -13.51 -4.76 -3.03
CA THR A 609 -13.31 -5.52 -1.78
C THR A 609 -14.57 -5.58 -0.91
N ASN A 610 -15.62 -4.82 -1.22
CA ASN A 610 -16.88 -4.83 -0.47
C ASN A 610 -17.82 -5.89 -1.04
N SER A 611 -18.27 -6.81 -0.18
CA SER A 611 -19.22 -7.86 -0.52
C SER A 611 -20.51 -7.68 0.28
N GLY A 612 -21.65 -7.85 -0.39
CA GLY A 612 -22.98 -7.79 0.21
C GLY A 612 -23.82 -6.59 -0.24
N GLU A 613 -25.12 -6.82 -0.42
CA GLU A 613 -26.09 -5.79 -0.87
C GLU A 613 -26.38 -4.71 0.19
N ASN A 614 -26.08 -5.00 1.46
CA ASN A 614 -26.30 -4.13 2.60
C ASN A 614 -25.06 -3.26 2.96
N ALA A 615 -23.95 -3.38 2.22
CA ALA A 615 -22.73 -2.64 2.48
C ALA A 615 -22.33 -1.80 1.26
N ALA A 616 -21.94 -0.55 1.47
CA ALA A 616 -21.48 0.32 0.40
C ALA A 616 -20.26 1.13 0.81
N SER A 617 -19.46 1.54 -0.17
CA SER A 617 -18.37 2.48 0.03
C SER A 617 -18.61 3.72 -0.80
N ILE A 618 -18.50 4.88 -0.17
CA ILE A 618 -18.63 6.19 -0.80
C ILE A 618 -17.29 6.89 -0.71
N ILE A 619 -16.69 7.16 -1.86
CA ILE A 619 -15.51 8.02 -1.99
C ILE A 619 -16.01 9.46 -2.15
N VAL A 620 -15.63 10.29 -1.20
CA VAL A 620 -15.94 11.73 -1.17
C VAL A 620 -14.74 12.48 -1.72
N ARG A 621 -14.90 13.07 -2.91
CA ARG A 621 -13.86 13.87 -3.56
C ARG A 621 -13.87 15.28 -2.99
N MET A 622 -12.70 15.77 -2.62
CA MET A 622 -12.50 17.08 -2.02
C MET A 622 -11.77 18.03 -2.96
N THR A 623 -11.86 19.32 -2.66
CA THR A 623 -10.99 20.36 -3.23
C THR A 623 -9.52 20.08 -2.94
N GLY A 624 -8.64 20.56 -3.83
CA GLY A 624 -7.22 20.28 -3.76
C GLY A 624 -6.56 20.81 -2.48
N PRO A 625 -5.44 20.24 -2.02
CA PRO A 625 -4.87 20.56 -0.70
C PRO A 625 -4.46 22.03 -0.52
N LEU A 626 -4.15 22.74 -1.61
CA LEU A 626 -3.75 24.16 -1.59
C LEU A 626 -4.93 25.14 -1.56
N GLU A 627 -6.15 24.65 -1.83
CA GLU A 627 -7.36 25.48 -1.95
C GLU A 627 -8.25 25.42 -0.70
N ARG A 628 -7.92 24.57 0.28
CA ARG A 628 -8.68 24.36 1.52
C ARG A 628 -7.84 24.50 2.78
N GLU A 629 -8.50 24.86 3.88
CA GLU A 629 -7.87 24.96 5.21
C GLU A 629 -7.94 23.63 5.98
N GLU A 630 -9.01 22.85 5.78
CA GLU A 630 -9.24 21.58 6.46
C GLU A 630 -8.66 20.40 5.67
N THR A 631 -8.09 19.43 6.38
CA THR A 631 -7.55 18.17 5.84
C THR A 631 -8.61 17.06 5.85
N PRO A 632 -8.48 15.98 5.03
CA PRO A 632 -9.41 14.84 5.09
C PRO A 632 -9.54 14.27 6.50
N THR A 633 -8.45 14.24 7.26
CA THR A 633 -8.41 13.75 8.64
C THR A 633 -9.08 14.70 9.63
N THR A 634 -8.95 16.03 9.47
CA THR A 634 -9.63 17.01 10.35
C THR A 634 -11.12 17.16 10.01
N LEU A 635 -11.52 16.90 8.77
CA LEU A 635 -12.92 16.89 8.34
C LEU A 635 -13.67 15.62 8.78
N THR A 636 -12.95 14.50 8.97
CA THR A 636 -13.54 13.19 9.33
C THR A 636 -14.48 13.25 10.55
N PRO A 637 -14.13 13.88 11.71
CA PRO A 637 -15.04 13.98 12.84
C PRO A 637 -16.32 14.76 12.54
N ALA A 638 -16.23 15.84 11.77
CA ALA A 638 -17.38 16.66 11.39
C ALA A 638 -18.33 15.90 10.44
N LEU A 639 -17.77 15.15 9.49
CA LEU A 639 -18.54 14.26 8.62
C LEU A 639 -19.21 13.14 9.43
N ARG A 640 -18.48 12.53 10.37
CA ARG A 640 -19.04 11.49 11.26
C ARG A 640 -20.23 12.01 12.06
N GLU A 641 -20.11 13.20 12.66
CA GLU A 641 -21.20 13.82 13.42
C GLU A 641 -22.42 14.11 12.53
N ALA A 642 -22.21 14.61 11.32
CA ALA A 642 -23.29 14.88 10.36
C ALA A 642 -23.99 13.58 9.91
N LEU A 643 -23.24 12.52 9.65
CA LEU A 643 -23.77 11.22 9.21
C LEU A 643 -24.48 10.46 10.33
N ALA A 644 -24.07 10.64 11.59
CA ALA A 644 -24.72 10.03 12.76
C ALA A 644 -26.21 10.43 12.90
N ALA A 645 -26.63 11.52 12.25
CA ALA A 645 -28.04 11.93 12.19
C ALA A 645 -28.92 11.00 11.34
N ILE A 646 -28.33 10.16 10.48
CA ILE A 646 -29.07 9.24 9.59
C ILE A 646 -29.37 7.94 10.34
N PRO A 647 -30.64 7.63 10.65
CA PRO A 647 -30.97 6.41 11.38
C PRO A 647 -30.88 5.16 10.48
N GLY A 648 -30.52 4.04 11.11
CA GLY A 648 -30.53 2.71 10.49
C GLY A 648 -29.31 2.39 9.63
N VAL A 649 -28.23 3.17 9.75
CA VAL A 649 -26.98 2.96 9.03
C VAL A 649 -25.81 3.07 10.00
N LYS A 650 -24.86 2.15 9.93
CA LYS A 650 -23.61 2.21 10.68
C LYS A 650 -22.52 2.75 9.75
N PHE A 651 -21.95 3.93 10.05
CA PHE A 651 -20.89 4.55 9.23
C PHE A 651 -19.49 4.28 9.77
N ARG A 652 -18.52 4.16 8.87
CA ARG A 652 -17.08 4.35 9.14
C ARG A 652 -16.61 5.46 8.23
N VAL A 653 -15.92 6.44 8.79
CA VAL A 653 -15.40 7.58 8.05
C VAL A 653 -13.92 7.70 8.35
N GLY A 654 -13.09 7.83 7.31
CA GLY A 654 -11.66 8.07 7.45
C GLY A 654 -11.00 8.43 6.14
N ALA A 655 -9.70 8.74 6.20
CA ALA A 655 -8.90 9.00 5.01
C ALA A 655 -8.82 7.73 4.14
N ALA A 656 -8.98 7.89 2.82
CA ALA A 656 -8.77 6.81 1.86
C ALA A 656 -7.27 6.50 1.78
N GLY A 657 -6.83 5.31 2.22
CA GLY A 657 -5.39 5.02 2.20
C GLY A 657 -4.88 3.70 2.78
N GLY A 658 -5.72 2.78 3.22
CA GLY A 658 -5.27 1.45 3.64
C GLY A 658 -4.88 0.57 2.43
N LEU A 659 -3.84 -0.27 2.58
CA LEU A 659 -3.35 -1.21 1.55
C LEU A 659 -4.45 -2.18 1.03
N GLY A 660 -5.57 -2.31 1.75
CA GLY A 660 -6.68 -3.23 1.44
C GLY A 660 -8.00 -2.58 0.99
N GLY A 661 -8.03 -1.28 0.66
CA GLY A 661 -9.24 -0.62 0.14
C GLY A 661 -10.41 -0.62 1.14
N GLY A 662 -10.34 0.27 2.13
CA GLY A 662 -11.31 0.37 3.24
C GLY A 662 -10.88 1.45 4.24
N VAL A 663 -11.80 1.90 5.10
CA VAL A 663 -11.42 2.74 6.25
C VAL A 663 -10.63 1.91 7.26
N ALA A 664 -9.36 2.27 7.49
CA ALA A 664 -8.48 1.59 8.45
C ALA A 664 -9.11 1.59 9.85
N THR A 665 -9.09 0.43 10.53
CA THR A 665 -9.53 0.30 11.92
C THR A 665 -8.30 0.21 12.83
N PRO A 666 -8.00 1.24 13.63
CA PRO A 666 -6.79 1.27 14.45
C PRO A 666 -6.73 0.12 15.45
N ILE A 667 -7.89 -0.33 15.95
CA ILE A 667 -8.00 -1.39 16.95
C ILE A 667 -8.91 -2.48 16.42
N GLU A 668 -8.37 -3.69 16.40
CA GLU A 668 -9.10 -4.92 16.15
C GLU A 668 -8.71 -5.93 17.23
N ILE A 669 -9.72 -6.53 17.87
CA ILE A 669 -9.55 -7.55 18.89
C ILE A 669 -10.30 -8.79 18.43
N LYS A 670 -9.61 -9.93 18.39
CA LYS A 670 -10.17 -11.20 17.94
C LYS A 670 -10.46 -12.08 19.15
N ILE A 671 -11.65 -12.65 19.22
CA ILE A 671 -12.02 -13.66 20.22
C ILE A 671 -12.19 -14.99 19.50
N PHE A 672 -11.43 -16.01 19.90
CA PHE A 672 -11.47 -17.34 19.29
C PHE A 672 -12.20 -18.33 20.19
N GLY A 673 -12.95 -19.25 19.59
CA GLY A 673 -13.65 -20.33 20.28
C GLY A 673 -14.54 -21.15 19.33
N GLU A 674 -15.18 -22.21 19.84
CA GLU A 674 -16.03 -23.09 18.98
C GLU A 674 -17.51 -22.68 18.97
N ASP A 675 -18.06 -22.25 20.10
CA ASP A 675 -19.50 -21.95 20.26
C ASP A 675 -19.79 -20.46 19.97
N LEU A 676 -20.65 -20.20 18.97
CA LEU A 676 -21.06 -18.87 18.53
C LEU A 676 -21.87 -18.12 19.60
N ASP A 677 -22.68 -18.80 20.42
CA ASP A 677 -23.47 -18.14 21.47
C ASP A 677 -22.56 -17.60 22.57
N VAL A 678 -21.51 -18.34 22.90
CA VAL A 678 -20.48 -17.90 23.84
C VAL A 678 -19.67 -16.75 23.25
N LEU A 679 -19.26 -16.85 21.98
CA LEU A 679 -18.52 -15.78 21.31
C LEU A 679 -19.34 -14.49 21.24
N THR A 680 -20.63 -14.58 20.89
CA THR A 680 -21.56 -13.43 20.86
C THR A 680 -21.64 -12.74 22.22
N ARG A 681 -21.73 -13.52 23.31
CA ARG A 681 -21.79 -12.96 24.67
C ARG A 681 -20.49 -12.24 25.03
N LEU A 682 -19.34 -12.85 24.76
CA LEU A 682 -18.03 -12.29 25.09
C LEU A 682 -17.74 -11.04 24.24
N SER A 683 -18.02 -11.08 22.93
CA SER A 683 -17.79 -9.95 22.04
C SER A 683 -18.67 -8.76 22.38
N ARG A 684 -19.95 -8.98 22.69
CA ARG A 684 -20.85 -7.91 23.13
C ARG A 684 -20.44 -7.31 24.48
N GLN A 685 -20.04 -8.16 25.43
CA GLN A 685 -19.54 -7.67 26.72
C GLN A 685 -18.28 -6.80 26.55
N LEU A 686 -17.35 -7.21 25.68
CA LEU A 686 -16.17 -6.42 25.36
C LEU A 686 -16.53 -5.11 24.63
N ALA A 687 -17.44 -5.17 23.65
CA ALA A 687 -17.88 -4.01 22.90
C ALA A 687 -18.56 -2.97 23.80
N ASP A 688 -19.46 -3.40 24.70
CA ASP A 688 -20.14 -2.52 25.66
C ASP A 688 -19.15 -1.86 26.64
N ASP A 689 -18.14 -2.60 27.12
CA ASP A 689 -17.10 -2.05 28.01
C ASP A 689 -16.22 -1.02 27.29
N LEU A 690 -15.82 -1.31 26.05
CA LEU A 690 -15.02 -0.38 25.24
C LEU A 690 -15.82 0.87 24.88
N ALA A 691 -17.09 0.72 24.49
CA ALA A 691 -17.97 1.85 24.16
C ALA A 691 -18.24 2.78 25.37
N ALA A 692 -18.17 2.25 26.59
CA ALA A 692 -18.30 3.05 27.81
C ALA A 692 -17.05 3.86 28.16
N ARG A 693 -15.88 3.53 27.59
CA ARG A 693 -14.61 4.21 27.85
C ARG A 693 -14.44 5.45 26.95
N PRO A 694 -13.97 6.58 27.47
CA PRO A 694 -13.81 7.80 26.67
C PRO A 694 -12.74 7.63 25.59
N GLY A 695 -13.07 8.04 24.36
CA GLY A 695 -12.20 8.11 23.19
C GLY A 695 -12.08 6.83 22.34
N PHE A 696 -12.82 5.77 22.70
CA PHE A 696 -13.16 4.72 21.75
C PHE A 696 -14.42 5.15 20.97
N ALA A 697 -14.33 5.12 19.65
CA ALA A 697 -15.42 5.48 18.74
C ALA A 697 -15.78 4.28 17.86
N ASP A 698 -17.01 4.29 17.33
CA ASP A 698 -17.47 3.33 16.33
C ASP A 698 -17.22 1.85 16.71
N VAL A 699 -17.41 1.49 17.99
CA VAL A 699 -17.18 0.12 18.48
C VAL A 699 -18.20 -0.83 17.86
N ARG A 700 -17.74 -1.92 17.26
CA ARG A 700 -18.59 -2.92 16.58
C ARG A 700 -18.13 -4.34 16.86
N THR A 701 -19.03 -5.30 16.63
CA THR A 701 -18.68 -6.72 16.53
C THR A 701 -19.17 -7.31 15.21
N SER A 702 -18.41 -8.25 14.65
CA SER A 702 -18.78 -8.95 13.41
C SER A 702 -20.02 -9.85 13.53
N LEU A 703 -20.50 -10.15 14.76
CA LEU A 703 -21.67 -11.00 15.02
C LEU A 703 -22.98 -10.25 15.29
N ASP A 704 -23.00 -8.93 15.24
CA ASP A 704 -24.15 -8.15 15.76
C ASP A 704 -25.40 -8.20 14.90
N ASP A 705 -25.33 -8.67 13.65
CA ASP A 705 -26.42 -8.61 12.68
C ASP A 705 -26.93 -10.02 12.30
N PRO A 706 -27.97 -10.55 12.98
CA PRO A 706 -28.55 -11.85 12.64
C PRO A 706 -29.30 -11.77 11.31
N GLN A 707 -29.04 -12.73 10.42
CA GLN A 707 -29.71 -12.81 9.13
C GLN A 707 -31.04 -13.55 9.25
N PRO A 708 -32.17 -12.95 8.80
CA PRO A 708 -33.41 -13.68 8.68
C PRO A 708 -33.28 -14.71 7.55
N THR A 709 -33.68 -15.95 7.83
CA THR A 709 -33.63 -17.05 6.86
C THR A 709 -34.98 -17.75 6.80
N ILE A 710 -35.40 -18.16 5.61
CA ILE A 710 -36.61 -18.96 5.42
C ILE A 710 -36.18 -20.42 5.27
N GLY A 711 -36.46 -21.22 6.30
CA GLY A 711 -36.15 -22.65 6.32
C GLY A 711 -37.30 -23.48 5.76
N ILE A 712 -37.00 -24.40 4.85
CA ILE A 712 -37.95 -25.39 4.34
C ILE A 712 -37.64 -26.74 4.99
N ARG A 713 -38.41 -27.10 6.02
CA ARG A 713 -38.23 -28.35 6.76
C ARG A 713 -39.11 -29.44 6.16
N ILE A 714 -38.49 -30.34 5.40
CA ILE A 714 -39.19 -31.45 4.74
C ILE A 714 -39.67 -32.48 5.77
N ASP A 715 -40.94 -32.84 5.69
CA ASP A 715 -41.47 -34.04 6.34
C ASP A 715 -41.14 -35.25 5.46
N ARG A 716 -40.14 -36.03 5.91
CA ARG A 716 -39.61 -37.16 5.13
C ARG A 716 -40.64 -38.28 4.95
N ASP A 717 -41.55 -38.46 5.89
CA ASP A 717 -42.56 -39.52 5.81
C ASP A 717 -43.63 -39.11 4.78
N ALA A 718 -44.12 -37.87 4.85
CA ALA A 718 -45.08 -37.33 3.88
C ALA A 718 -44.50 -37.24 2.46
N ALA A 719 -43.24 -36.81 2.32
CA ALA A 719 -42.55 -36.77 1.03
C ALA A 719 -42.38 -38.18 0.43
N SER A 720 -42.02 -39.17 1.26
CA SER A 720 -41.89 -40.57 0.83
C SER A 720 -43.22 -41.18 0.39
N ASP A 721 -44.32 -40.90 1.11
CA ASP A 721 -45.67 -41.38 0.76
C ASP A 721 -46.15 -40.83 -0.59
N LEU A 722 -45.70 -39.63 -0.96
CA LEU A 722 -46.01 -38.97 -2.23
C LEU A 722 -44.96 -39.22 -3.33
N GLY A 723 -43.96 -40.06 -3.06
CA GLY A 723 -42.93 -40.43 -4.03
C GLY A 723 -42.01 -39.26 -4.42
N VAL A 724 -41.80 -38.32 -3.51
CA VAL A 724 -40.92 -37.15 -3.68
C VAL A 724 -39.68 -37.32 -2.80
N SER A 725 -38.51 -37.24 -3.41
CA SER A 725 -37.23 -37.21 -2.71
C SER A 725 -36.78 -35.79 -2.38
N LEU A 726 -35.93 -35.65 -1.37
CA LEU A 726 -35.29 -34.38 -1.00
C LEU A 726 -34.60 -33.71 -2.20
N ALA A 727 -33.89 -34.49 -3.03
CA ALA A 727 -33.20 -33.99 -4.22
C ALA A 727 -34.17 -33.37 -5.24
N GLN A 728 -35.35 -33.97 -5.43
CA GLN A 728 -36.36 -33.43 -6.33
C GLN A 728 -36.99 -32.14 -5.82
N VAL A 729 -37.17 -32.00 -4.51
CA VAL A 729 -37.63 -30.73 -3.92
C VAL A 729 -36.60 -29.63 -4.20
N GLY A 730 -35.31 -29.90 -3.99
CA GLY A 730 -34.23 -28.97 -4.33
C GLY A 730 -34.19 -28.60 -5.81
N GLN A 731 -34.24 -29.59 -6.70
CA GLN A 731 -34.25 -29.39 -8.16
C GLN A 731 -35.49 -28.65 -8.68
N ALA A 732 -36.62 -28.74 -7.97
CA ALA A 732 -37.80 -27.96 -8.30
C ALA A 732 -37.67 -26.51 -7.82
N LEU A 733 -37.23 -26.30 -6.57
CA LEU A 733 -37.19 -24.97 -5.95
C LEU A 733 -36.07 -24.07 -6.48
N SER A 734 -34.89 -24.63 -6.79
CA SER A 734 -33.73 -23.85 -7.26
C SER A 734 -34.04 -22.98 -8.47
N PRO A 735 -34.52 -23.51 -9.62
CA PRO A 735 -34.87 -22.69 -10.78
C PRO A 735 -36.05 -21.75 -10.50
N MET A 736 -36.95 -22.10 -9.58
CA MET A 736 -38.08 -21.25 -9.24
C MET A 736 -37.69 -20.01 -8.41
N ILE A 737 -36.80 -20.16 -7.43
CA ILE A 737 -36.45 -19.10 -6.46
C ILE A 737 -35.15 -18.38 -6.84
N ALA A 738 -34.04 -19.11 -6.96
CA ALA A 738 -32.74 -18.54 -7.33
C ALA A 738 -32.72 -18.11 -8.81
N GLY A 739 -33.48 -18.82 -9.64
CA GLY A 739 -33.38 -18.72 -11.08
C GLY A 739 -32.32 -19.70 -11.61
N GLN A 740 -32.48 -20.10 -12.87
CA GLN A 740 -31.50 -20.94 -13.55
C GLN A 740 -31.33 -20.45 -14.99
N THR A 741 -30.11 -20.09 -15.36
CA THR A 741 -29.77 -19.87 -16.78
C THR A 741 -29.75 -21.22 -17.48
N VAL A 742 -30.67 -21.42 -18.43
CA VAL A 742 -30.91 -22.73 -19.08
C VAL A 742 -30.33 -22.84 -20.48
N SER A 743 -30.16 -21.71 -21.17
CA SER A 743 -29.57 -21.62 -22.52
C SER A 743 -29.24 -20.16 -22.85
N ASP A 744 -28.56 -19.92 -23.97
CA ASP A 744 -28.35 -18.56 -24.50
C ASP A 744 -29.16 -18.36 -25.78
N TRP A 745 -29.72 -17.17 -25.97
CA TRP A 745 -30.46 -16.79 -27.17
C TRP A 745 -29.72 -15.71 -27.96
N THR A 746 -29.41 -16.00 -29.22
CA THR A 746 -28.82 -15.02 -30.13
C THR A 746 -29.93 -14.35 -30.93
N ALA A 747 -30.14 -13.06 -30.70
CA ALA A 747 -31.11 -12.27 -31.43
C ALA A 747 -30.68 -12.05 -32.90
N PRO A 748 -31.61 -11.72 -33.81
CA PRO A 748 -31.30 -11.52 -35.23
C PRO A 748 -30.31 -10.38 -35.53
N ASN A 749 -30.09 -9.47 -34.58
CA ASN A 749 -29.09 -8.40 -34.67
C ASN A 749 -27.66 -8.87 -34.32
N GLY A 750 -27.50 -10.10 -33.81
CA GLY A 750 -26.23 -10.72 -33.44
C GLY A 750 -25.93 -10.69 -31.94
N ASP A 751 -26.74 -10.01 -31.13
CA ASP A 751 -26.56 -9.94 -29.68
C ASP A 751 -26.96 -11.26 -29.02
N SER A 752 -26.24 -11.68 -27.99
CA SER A 752 -26.55 -12.87 -27.20
C SER A 752 -27.12 -12.49 -25.84
N TYR A 753 -28.19 -13.16 -25.43
CA TYR A 753 -28.89 -12.92 -24.16
C TYR A 753 -29.05 -14.23 -23.42
N ASP A 754 -28.79 -14.22 -22.11
CA ASP A 754 -29.00 -15.39 -21.26
C ASP A 754 -30.51 -15.65 -21.10
N VAL A 755 -30.92 -16.92 -21.17
CA VAL A 755 -32.31 -17.34 -20.95
C VAL A 755 -32.45 -17.82 -19.51
N LEU A 756 -33.04 -16.98 -18.67
CA LEU A 756 -33.26 -17.21 -17.25
C LEU A 756 -34.64 -17.80 -17.00
N LEU A 757 -34.70 -19.01 -16.45
CA LEU A 757 -35.93 -19.63 -15.94
C LEU A 757 -36.14 -19.24 -14.47
N ARG A 758 -37.26 -18.59 -14.13
CA ARG A 758 -37.55 -18.17 -12.74
C ARG A 758 -39.05 -17.97 -12.48
N LEU A 759 -39.45 -17.84 -11.21
CA LEU A 759 -40.79 -17.34 -10.87
C LEU A 759 -40.91 -15.81 -11.00
N PRO A 760 -42.11 -15.28 -11.26
CA PRO A 760 -42.42 -13.87 -11.10
C PRO A 760 -42.07 -13.35 -9.71
N GLU A 761 -41.62 -12.10 -9.65
CA GLU A 761 -41.15 -11.47 -8.42
C GLU A 761 -42.21 -11.43 -7.32
N GLU A 762 -43.48 -11.19 -7.67
CA GLU A 762 -44.56 -11.07 -6.69
C GLU A 762 -44.87 -12.41 -6.00
N VAL A 763 -44.52 -13.52 -6.63
CA VAL A 763 -44.75 -14.87 -6.10
C VAL A 763 -43.55 -15.32 -5.28
N ARG A 764 -42.32 -15.05 -5.73
CA ARG A 764 -41.09 -15.49 -5.06
C ARG A 764 -40.81 -14.72 -3.75
N ASN A 765 -41.19 -13.44 -3.69
CA ASN A 765 -40.97 -12.56 -2.54
C ASN A 765 -42.03 -12.74 -1.43
N ASP A 766 -43.07 -13.55 -1.66
CA ASP A 766 -44.14 -13.80 -0.70
C ASP A 766 -43.95 -15.16 -0.02
N ALA A 767 -43.40 -15.13 1.20
CA ALA A 767 -43.18 -16.33 2.01
C ALA A 767 -44.45 -17.18 2.22
N SER A 768 -45.64 -16.55 2.23
CA SER A 768 -46.91 -17.27 2.40
C SER A 768 -47.29 -18.11 1.18
N ARG A 769 -46.75 -17.77 0.00
CA ARG A 769 -46.99 -18.48 -1.26
C ARG A 769 -45.97 -19.59 -1.53
N LEU A 770 -44.83 -19.58 -0.86
CA LEU A 770 -43.81 -20.63 -1.01
C LEU A 770 -44.38 -22.04 -0.76
N GLY A 771 -45.28 -22.18 0.22
CA GLY A 771 -45.95 -23.46 0.50
C GLY A 771 -46.85 -23.95 -0.64
N SER A 772 -47.31 -23.07 -1.53
CA SER A 772 -48.17 -23.44 -2.67
C SER A 772 -47.39 -23.85 -3.92
N LEU A 773 -46.06 -23.79 -3.89
CA LEU A 773 -45.23 -24.09 -5.06
C LEU A 773 -45.34 -25.55 -5.50
N PRO A 774 -45.43 -25.82 -6.81
CA PRO A 774 -45.55 -27.17 -7.34
C PRO A 774 -44.22 -27.91 -7.34
N VAL A 775 -44.22 -29.15 -6.85
CA VAL A 775 -43.09 -30.09 -6.89
C VAL A 775 -43.49 -31.33 -7.67
N ALA A 776 -42.73 -31.68 -8.70
CA ALA A 776 -43.02 -32.83 -9.55
C ALA A 776 -42.82 -34.16 -8.81
N THR A 777 -43.71 -35.12 -9.05
CA THR A 777 -43.67 -36.46 -8.43
C THR A 777 -43.20 -37.54 -9.41
N ASN A 778 -42.46 -38.53 -8.90
CA ASN A 778 -41.90 -39.63 -9.72
C ASN A 778 -42.80 -40.87 -9.81
N ALA A 779 -43.91 -40.94 -9.06
CA ALA A 779 -44.65 -42.20 -8.91
C ALA A 779 -45.29 -42.69 -10.24
N ASP A 780 -45.70 -41.77 -11.13
CA ASP A 780 -46.25 -42.07 -12.47
C ASP A 780 -45.96 -40.95 -13.51
N GLY A 781 -45.05 -40.01 -13.20
CA GLY A 781 -44.67 -38.89 -14.07
C GLY A 781 -45.80 -37.93 -14.49
N THR A 782 -46.92 -37.91 -13.74
CA THR A 782 -48.17 -37.23 -14.14
C THR A 782 -48.77 -36.32 -13.08
N GLY A 783 -48.11 -36.12 -11.93
CA GLY A 783 -48.62 -35.28 -10.85
C GLY A 783 -47.58 -34.33 -10.26
N VAL A 784 -48.05 -33.13 -9.90
CA VAL A 784 -47.33 -32.14 -9.07
C VAL A 784 -48.04 -32.06 -7.72
N VAL A 785 -47.26 -32.05 -6.64
CA VAL A 785 -47.75 -31.85 -5.27
C VAL A 785 -47.36 -30.46 -4.80
N ARG A 786 -48.12 -29.91 -3.85
CA ARG A 786 -47.76 -28.62 -3.25
C ARG A 786 -46.68 -28.81 -2.19
N LEU A 787 -45.78 -27.84 -2.08
CA LEU A 787 -44.69 -27.88 -1.09
C LEU A 787 -45.22 -28.04 0.34
N ASP A 788 -46.34 -27.40 0.70
CA ASP A 788 -46.95 -27.47 2.03
C ASP A 788 -47.53 -28.84 2.41
N GLN A 789 -47.66 -29.76 1.44
CA GLN A 789 -48.04 -31.15 1.71
C GLN A 789 -46.87 -32.01 2.17
N ILE A 790 -45.64 -31.58 1.87
CA ILE A 790 -44.40 -32.36 2.10
C ILE A 790 -43.36 -31.61 2.93
N ALA A 791 -43.55 -30.32 3.20
CA ALA A 791 -42.62 -29.51 3.96
C ALA A 791 -43.33 -28.40 4.74
N VAL A 792 -42.70 -27.99 5.84
CA VAL A 792 -43.11 -26.82 6.62
C VAL A 792 -42.14 -25.69 6.33
N VAL A 793 -42.68 -24.52 5.96
CA VAL A 793 -41.91 -23.29 5.77
C VAL A 793 -41.89 -22.54 7.11
N GLU A 794 -40.71 -22.34 7.68
CA GLU A 794 -40.50 -21.69 8.98
C GLU A 794 -39.51 -20.54 8.84
N GLU A 795 -39.80 -19.39 9.44
CA GLU A 795 -38.83 -18.31 9.57
C GLU A 795 -37.87 -18.62 10.73
N SER A 796 -36.57 -18.65 10.43
CA SER A 796 -35.50 -18.77 11.42
C SER A 796 -34.54 -17.58 11.34
N ARG A 797 -33.65 -17.47 12.32
CA ARG A 797 -32.57 -16.47 12.32
C ARG A 797 -31.26 -17.21 12.48
N GLY A 798 -30.32 -16.94 11.59
CA GLY A 798 -28.96 -17.45 11.64
C GLY A 798 -27.95 -16.32 11.89
N PRO A 799 -26.67 -16.64 12.14
CA PRO A 799 -25.59 -15.67 12.02
C PRO A 799 -25.55 -15.12 10.59
N GLY A 800 -25.29 -13.82 10.40
CA GLY A 800 -25.14 -13.24 9.06
C GLY A 800 -23.87 -13.70 8.36
N GLU A 801 -22.79 -13.88 9.12
CA GLU A 801 -21.53 -14.44 8.66
C GLU A 801 -20.84 -15.22 9.78
N ILE A 802 -19.95 -16.14 9.40
CA ILE A 802 -19.07 -16.85 10.32
C ILE A 802 -17.64 -16.63 9.84
N THR A 803 -16.83 -15.96 10.66
CA THR A 803 -15.40 -15.80 10.38
C THR A 803 -14.59 -16.85 11.13
N ARG A 804 -13.50 -17.27 10.49
CA ARG A 804 -12.55 -18.26 11.00
C ARG A 804 -11.14 -17.78 10.71
N GLU A 805 -10.23 -18.09 11.62
CA GLU A 805 -8.80 -17.81 11.47
C GLU A 805 -7.99 -18.90 12.16
N GLY A 806 -6.97 -19.40 11.47
CA GLY A 806 -6.19 -20.55 11.95
C GLY A 806 -7.04 -21.82 12.14
N ARG A 807 -8.17 -21.93 11.40
CA ARG A 807 -9.19 -23.00 11.50
C ARG A 807 -10.02 -23.01 12.78
N GLU A 808 -9.99 -21.92 13.56
CA GLU A 808 -10.88 -21.71 14.71
C GLU A 808 -11.90 -20.63 14.35
N ARG A 809 -13.14 -20.69 14.87
CA ARG A 809 -14.08 -19.57 14.68
C ARG A 809 -13.56 -18.38 15.46
N SER A 810 -13.67 -17.20 14.84
CA SER A 810 -13.25 -15.94 15.40
C SER A 810 -14.39 -14.94 15.40
N VAL A 811 -14.35 -13.99 16.31
CA VAL A 811 -15.22 -12.81 16.28
C VAL A 811 -14.37 -11.60 16.49
N GLN A 812 -14.52 -10.62 15.60
CA GLN A 812 -13.78 -9.39 15.65
C GLN A 812 -14.59 -8.35 16.43
N VAL A 813 -13.93 -7.65 17.33
CA VAL A 813 -14.40 -6.42 17.97
C VAL A 813 -13.49 -5.29 17.49
N THR A 814 -14.03 -4.40 16.68
CA THR A 814 -13.29 -3.29 16.07
C THR A 814 -13.67 -1.97 16.72
N SER A 815 -12.72 -1.03 16.76
CA SER A 815 -12.97 0.31 17.28
C SER A 815 -12.08 1.35 16.58
N GLY A 816 -12.71 2.48 16.24
CA GLY A 816 -12.01 3.72 15.92
C GLY A 816 -11.51 4.41 17.19
N LEU A 817 -10.56 5.32 17.03
CA LEU A 817 -10.06 6.17 18.10
C LEU A 817 -10.42 7.63 17.83
N ASP A 818 -10.96 8.31 18.84
CA ASP A 818 -11.29 9.74 18.77
C ASP A 818 -10.49 10.52 19.81
N GLY A 819 -9.54 11.33 19.34
CA GLY A 819 -8.63 12.11 20.18
C GLY A 819 -7.69 11.27 21.06
N LEU A 820 -7.61 9.95 20.84
CA LEU A 820 -6.81 9.00 21.60
C LEU A 820 -5.76 8.32 20.71
N ASP A 821 -4.54 8.21 21.21
CA ASP A 821 -3.46 7.46 20.57
C ASP A 821 -3.62 5.96 20.87
N ILE A 822 -3.31 5.08 19.91
CA ILE A 822 -3.37 3.61 20.01
C ILE A 822 -2.62 3.11 21.24
N ARG A 823 -1.50 3.75 21.57
CA ARG A 823 -0.69 3.42 22.75
C ARG A 823 -1.40 3.73 24.07
N THR A 824 -2.22 4.77 24.12
CA THR A 824 -2.99 5.16 25.31
C THR A 824 -4.25 4.31 25.46
N ALA A 825 -4.77 3.81 24.33
CA ALA A 825 -5.86 2.86 24.28
C ALA A 825 -5.42 1.45 24.71
N GLN A 826 -4.20 1.02 24.38
CA GLN A 826 -3.76 -0.36 24.60
C GLN A 826 -3.81 -0.85 26.06
N PRO A 827 -3.38 -0.09 27.09
CA PRO A 827 -3.57 -0.49 28.48
C PRO A 827 -5.04 -0.61 28.88
N GLN A 828 -5.91 0.24 28.33
CA GLN A 828 -7.35 0.19 28.59
C GLN A 828 -7.97 -1.05 27.95
N ILE A 829 -7.54 -1.42 26.76
CA ILE A 829 -7.96 -2.67 26.10
C ILE A 829 -7.48 -3.89 26.89
N GLN A 830 -6.22 -3.89 27.35
CA GLN A 830 -5.69 -4.98 28.17
C GLN A 830 -6.46 -5.14 29.49
N GLU A 831 -6.87 -4.03 30.10
CA GLU A 831 -7.72 -4.04 31.28
C GLU A 831 -9.13 -4.58 30.98
N ALA A 832 -9.75 -4.17 29.86
CA ALA A 832 -11.04 -4.70 29.41
C ALA A 832 -10.97 -6.22 29.15
N LEU A 833 -9.91 -6.67 28.49
CA LEU A 833 -9.65 -8.08 28.24
C LEU A 833 -9.39 -8.89 29.52
N ALA A 834 -8.65 -8.31 30.47
CA ALA A 834 -8.40 -8.95 31.76
C ALA A 834 -9.67 -9.06 32.63
N ALA A 835 -10.65 -8.18 32.40
CA ALA A 835 -11.96 -8.24 33.05
C ALA A 835 -12.91 -9.26 32.42
N LEU A 836 -12.62 -9.77 31.21
CA LEU A 836 -13.39 -10.84 30.59
C LEU A 836 -13.06 -12.20 31.22
N GLU A 837 -14.08 -12.86 31.77
CA GLU A 837 -13.98 -14.25 32.23
C GLU A 837 -14.06 -15.20 31.04
N LEU A 838 -12.91 -15.56 30.46
CA LEU A 838 -12.82 -16.49 29.33
C LEU A 838 -13.04 -17.95 29.79
N PRO A 839 -14.01 -18.69 29.21
CA PRO A 839 -14.16 -20.12 29.44
C PRO A 839 -12.96 -20.92 28.90
N PRO A 840 -12.73 -22.16 29.38
CA PRO A 840 -11.70 -23.03 28.83
C PRO A 840 -11.88 -23.24 27.31
N GLY A 841 -10.80 -23.09 26.55
CA GLY A 841 -10.83 -23.21 25.08
C GLY A 841 -11.04 -21.90 24.32
N TYR A 842 -11.24 -20.77 25.02
CA TYR A 842 -11.34 -19.44 24.42
C TYR A 842 -10.05 -18.66 24.62
N ARG A 843 -9.66 -17.88 23.60
CA ARG A 843 -8.49 -17.01 23.64
C ARG A 843 -8.78 -15.69 22.94
N THR A 844 -7.98 -14.68 23.23
CA THR A 844 -8.06 -13.37 22.61
C THR A 844 -6.79 -13.08 21.84
N GLY A 845 -6.91 -12.51 20.65
CA GLY A 845 -5.81 -11.99 19.84
C GLY A 845 -5.98 -10.50 19.59
N PHE A 846 -4.87 -9.84 19.26
CA PHE A 846 -4.88 -8.50 18.71
C PHE A 846 -4.75 -8.60 17.20
N GLY A 847 -5.42 -7.72 16.46
CA GLY A 847 -5.26 -7.54 15.02
C GLY A 847 -5.10 -6.06 14.68
N GLY A 848 -5.27 -5.73 13.41
CA GLY A 848 -5.19 -4.36 12.89
C GLY A 848 -3.81 -3.70 13.06
N ASP A 849 -3.81 -2.36 13.10
CA ASP A 849 -2.58 -1.56 13.14
C ASP A 849 -1.73 -1.85 14.39
N SER A 850 -2.35 -2.22 15.52
CA SER A 850 -1.61 -2.51 16.75
C SER A 850 -0.65 -3.69 16.59
N GLU A 851 -1.05 -4.74 15.89
CA GLU A 851 -0.19 -5.90 15.65
C GLU A 851 0.94 -5.52 14.68
N GLN A 852 0.60 -4.84 13.60
CA GLN A 852 1.56 -4.38 12.60
C GLN A 852 2.61 -3.43 13.19
N ILE A 853 2.22 -2.52 14.08
CA ILE A 853 3.15 -1.62 14.79
C ILE A 853 4.10 -2.42 15.69
N ALA A 854 3.59 -3.42 16.40
CA ALA A 854 4.41 -4.23 17.31
C ALA A 854 5.44 -5.07 16.53
N GLU A 855 5.01 -5.76 15.48
CA GLU A 855 5.88 -6.55 14.60
C GLU A 855 6.92 -5.66 13.91
N SER A 856 6.47 -4.58 13.28
CA SER A 856 7.32 -3.61 12.59
C SER A 856 8.33 -2.95 13.52
N GLY A 857 7.93 -2.66 14.77
CA GLY A 857 8.81 -2.12 15.80
C GLY A 857 9.93 -3.09 16.17
N ALA A 858 9.63 -4.40 16.27
CA ALA A 858 10.62 -5.44 16.51
C ALA A 858 11.61 -5.55 15.34
N SER A 859 11.11 -5.58 14.10
CA SER A 859 11.93 -5.63 12.88
C SER A 859 12.81 -4.39 12.73
N ALA A 860 12.27 -3.19 13.02
CA ALA A 860 13.04 -1.95 13.03
C ALA A 860 14.15 -1.94 14.10
N ALA A 861 13.86 -2.46 15.29
CA ALA A 861 14.86 -2.59 16.36
C ALA A 861 15.99 -3.56 15.97
N ALA A 862 15.65 -4.67 15.32
CA ALA A 862 16.62 -5.63 14.79
C ALA A 862 17.51 -5.00 13.70
N ALA A 863 16.91 -4.26 12.77
CA ALA A 863 17.63 -3.53 11.72
C ALA A 863 18.58 -2.48 12.30
N LEU A 864 18.12 -1.72 13.31
CA LEU A 864 18.95 -0.74 14.01
C LEU A 864 20.14 -1.41 14.73
N LEU A 865 19.92 -2.55 15.38
CA LEU A 865 20.98 -3.32 16.02
C LEU A 865 22.01 -3.80 14.99
N LEU A 866 21.56 -4.32 13.85
CA LEU A 866 22.42 -4.77 12.77
C LEU A 866 23.23 -3.60 12.16
N ALA A 867 22.59 -2.45 11.94
CA ALA A 867 23.25 -1.24 11.48
C ALA A 867 24.34 -0.77 12.47
N VAL A 868 24.06 -0.80 13.78
CA VAL A 868 25.04 -0.49 14.84
C VAL A 868 26.23 -1.45 14.79
N VAL A 869 25.99 -2.75 14.56
CA VAL A 869 27.05 -3.76 14.40
C VAL A 869 27.89 -3.48 13.15
N PHE A 870 27.29 -3.21 12.00
CA PHE A 870 28.03 -2.94 10.77
C PHE A 870 28.80 -1.61 10.83
N ILE A 871 28.23 -0.57 11.43
CA ILE A 871 28.96 0.67 11.74
C ILE A 871 30.20 0.32 12.59
N TYR A 872 30.04 -0.47 13.65
CA TYR A 872 31.17 -0.86 14.50
C TYR A 872 32.26 -1.59 13.69
N LEU A 873 31.90 -2.52 12.82
CA LEU A 873 32.85 -3.26 11.98
C LEU A 873 33.62 -2.34 11.01
N VAL A 874 32.92 -1.40 10.36
CA VAL A 874 33.53 -0.42 9.46
C VAL A 874 34.50 0.48 10.23
N LEU A 875 34.06 1.03 11.37
CA LEU A 875 34.88 1.91 12.21
C LEU A 875 36.08 1.20 12.82
N ALA A 876 35.89 -0.01 13.36
CA ALA A 876 36.97 -0.78 13.98
C ALA A 876 38.06 -1.11 12.95
N SER A 877 37.64 -1.45 11.72
CA SER A 877 38.54 -1.71 10.60
C SER A 877 39.26 -0.44 10.13
N GLN A 878 38.56 0.70 10.08
CA GLN A 878 39.14 1.98 9.69
C GLN A 878 40.21 2.45 10.67
N PHE A 879 39.91 2.45 11.97
CA PHE A 879 40.78 3.03 13.01
C PHE A 879 41.81 2.03 13.55
N GLY A 880 41.76 0.76 13.14
CA GLY A 880 42.60 -0.30 13.69
C GLY A 880 42.47 -0.43 15.21
N SER A 881 41.28 -0.12 15.75
CA SER A 881 41.03 -0.02 17.19
C SER A 881 39.64 -0.52 17.55
N PHE A 882 39.55 -1.35 18.59
CA PHE A 882 38.27 -1.85 19.10
C PHE A 882 37.53 -0.86 20.01
N VAL A 883 38.22 0.18 20.52
CA VAL A 883 37.67 1.08 21.55
C VAL A 883 37.33 2.47 21.00
N GLN A 884 38.07 2.97 20.01
CA GLN A 884 37.72 4.25 19.36
C GLN A 884 36.32 4.26 18.71
N PRO A 885 35.86 3.17 18.05
CA PRO A 885 34.49 3.09 17.53
C PRO A 885 33.43 3.33 18.61
N LEU A 886 33.62 2.82 19.84
CA LEU A 886 32.68 3.05 20.94
C LEU A 886 32.59 4.53 21.33
N ALA A 887 33.69 5.28 21.22
CA ALA A 887 33.70 6.73 21.42
C ALA A 887 32.89 7.45 20.34
N ILE A 888 33.06 7.02 19.08
CA ILE A 888 32.38 7.59 17.92
C ILE A 888 30.88 7.29 18.02
N MET A 889 30.50 6.05 18.28
CA MET A 889 29.11 5.60 18.36
C MET A 889 28.35 6.15 19.58
N SER A 890 29.05 6.72 20.56
CA SER A 890 28.42 7.43 21.68
C SER A 890 27.63 8.67 21.25
N SER A 891 27.81 9.16 20.02
CA SER A 891 26.99 10.22 19.45
C SER A 891 25.60 9.74 19.03
N LEU A 892 25.41 8.43 18.78
CA LEU A 892 24.15 7.88 18.31
C LEU A 892 22.98 8.12 19.29
N PRO A 893 23.11 7.85 20.61
CA PRO A 893 22.03 8.14 21.56
C PRO A 893 21.71 9.64 21.68
N LEU A 894 22.71 10.52 21.50
CA LEU A 894 22.53 11.99 21.56
C LEU A 894 21.68 12.53 20.41
N ALA A 895 21.60 11.76 19.33
CA ALA A 895 20.85 12.09 18.15
C ALA A 895 19.32 11.92 18.37
N ILE A 896 18.91 10.99 19.25
CA ILE A 896 17.50 10.77 19.65
C ILE A 896 16.85 12.06 20.16
N ILE A 897 17.61 12.87 20.91
CA ILE A 897 17.14 14.14 21.46
C ILE A 897 16.68 15.07 20.34
N GLY A 898 17.48 15.15 19.28
CA GLY A 898 17.17 15.97 18.12
C GLY A 898 16.01 15.43 17.31
N VAL A 899 15.93 14.11 17.16
CA VAL A 899 14.84 13.44 16.44
C VAL A 899 13.51 13.73 17.11
N MET A 900 13.40 13.52 18.43
CA MET A 900 12.17 13.78 19.18
C MET A 900 11.77 15.26 19.13
N LEU A 901 12.73 16.18 19.28
CA LEU A 901 12.46 17.61 19.16
C LEU A 901 12.06 18.02 17.72
N GLY A 902 12.68 17.41 16.71
CA GLY A 902 12.36 17.64 15.30
C GLY A 902 10.94 17.21 14.96
N LEU A 903 10.55 16.00 15.38
CA LEU A 903 9.18 15.49 15.22
C LEU A 903 8.17 16.37 15.95
N MET A 904 8.45 16.77 17.20
CA MET A 904 7.57 17.64 17.98
C MET A 904 7.39 19.03 17.34
N VAL A 905 8.46 19.65 16.83
CA VAL A 905 8.37 20.96 16.16
C VAL A 905 7.65 20.85 14.81
N GLY A 906 7.83 19.73 14.10
CA GLY A 906 7.17 19.45 12.83
C GLY A 906 5.75 18.91 12.97
N GLY A 907 5.20 18.77 14.19
CA GLY A 907 3.88 18.19 14.43
C GLY A 907 3.74 16.75 13.90
N SER A 908 4.85 16.02 13.79
CA SER A 908 4.90 14.66 13.26
C SER A 908 4.98 13.63 14.38
N THR A 909 4.52 12.42 14.09
CA THR A 909 4.49 11.27 14.99
C THR A 909 5.73 10.38 14.81
N LEU A 910 5.93 9.45 15.74
CA LEU A 910 6.82 8.32 15.52
C LEU A 910 6.10 7.29 14.65
N ASN A 911 6.37 7.34 13.35
CA ASN A 911 5.87 6.39 12.36
C ASN A 911 6.99 5.72 11.58
N MET A 912 6.60 4.85 10.66
CA MET A 912 7.52 4.14 9.77
C MET A 912 8.52 5.08 9.07
N PHE A 913 8.08 6.21 8.52
CA PHE A 913 8.95 7.17 7.84
C PHE A 913 9.94 7.85 8.80
N SER A 914 9.50 8.19 10.02
CA SER A 914 10.36 8.77 11.05
C SER A 914 11.43 7.78 11.54
N ILE A 915 11.12 6.49 11.62
CA ILE A 915 12.06 5.43 12.00
C ILE A 915 13.17 5.32 10.96
N ILE A 916 12.85 5.40 9.67
CA ILE A 916 13.88 5.44 8.61
C ILE A 916 14.76 6.67 8.79
N GLY A 917 14.14 7.84 9.01
CA GLY A 917 14.87 9.07 9.27
C GLY A 917 15.87 8.90 10.42
N PHE A 918 15.44 8.22 11.49
CA PHE A 918 16.29 7.86 12.61
C PHE A 918 17.40 6.87 12.25
N ILE A 919 17.13 5.83 11.47
CA ILE A 919 18.15 4.89 11.00
C ILE A 919 19.18 5.59 10.12
N MET A 920 18.74 6.38 9.14
CA MET A 920 19.62 7.19 8.28
C MET A 920 20.54 8.09 9.11
N LEU A 921 19.98 8.73 10.14
CA LEU A 921 20.72 9.58 11.04
C LEU A 921 21.93 8.86 11.67
N MET A 922 21.84 7.55 11.94
CA MET A 922 22.96 6.79 12.54
C MET A 922 24.22 6.88 11.68
N GLY A 923 24.09 6.75 10.36
CA GLY A 923 25.21 6.87 9.42
C GLY A 923 25.74 8.30 9.33
N LEU A 924 24.83 9.29 9.26
CA LEU A 924 25.18 10.70 9.13
C LEU A 924 25.87 11.26 10.38
N VAL A 925 25.46 10.83 11.56
CA VAL A 925 25.99 11.31 12.84
C VAL A 925 27.38 10.77 13.11
N VAL A 926 27.60 9.51 12.74
CA VAL A 926 28.91 8.86 12.84
C VAL A 926 29.93 9.55 11.93
N LYS A 927 29.52 10.03 10.74
CA LYS A 927 30.40 10.75 9.81
C LYS A 927 31.11 11.95 10.44
N ASN A 928 30.36 12.80 11.14
CA ASN A 928 30.92 13.99 11.79
C ASN A 928 31.95 13.62 12.88
N ALA A 929 31.69 12.54 13.62
CA ALA A 929 32.62 12.03 14.60
C ALA A 929 33.87 11.40 13.93
N ILE A 930 33.72 10.61 12.86
CA ILE A 930 34.85 10.01 12.13
C ILE A 930 35.87 11.06 11.71
N LEU A 931 35.43 12.14 11.04
CA LEU A 931 36.33 13.19 10.52
C LEU A 931 37.09 13.92 11.62
N LEU A 932 36.46 14.10 12.78
CA LEU A 932 37.05 14.70 13.98
C LEU A 932 38.10 13.79 14.60
N VAL A 933 37.74 12.52 14.83
CA VAL A 933 38.63 11.52 15.47
C VAL A 933 39.83 11.19 14.58
N ASP A 934 39.62 11.05 13.27
CA ASP A 934 40.69 10.80 12.30
C ASP A 934 41.72 11.93 12.31
N ASN A 935 41.28 13.19 12.24
CA ASN A 935 42.21 14.32 12.27
C ASN A 935 42.94 14.44 13.62
N ALA A 936 42.27 14.14 14.73
CA ALA A 936 42.91 14.07 16.05
C ALA A 936 43.99 12.98 16.09
N ASN A 937 43.73 11.80 15.52
CA ASN A 937 44.70 10.71 15.43
C ASN A 937 45.91 11.09 14.56
N GLN A 938 45.70 11.79 13.45
CA GLN A 938 46.80 12.31 12.62
C GLN A 938 47.70 13.28 13.41
N HIS A 939 47.11 14.20 14.18
CA HIS A 939 47.86 15.12 15.05
C HIS A 939 48.61 14.39 16.18
N ARG A 940 48.02 13.32 16.74
CA ARG A 940 48.71 12.46 17.72
C ARG A 940 49.88 11.70 17.10
N ALA A 941 49.72 11.17 15.89
CA ALA A 941 50.80 10.53 15.14
C ALA A 941 51.95 11.50 14.83
N ALA A 942 51.62 12.79 14.66
CA ALA A 942 52.60 13.87 14.53
C ALA A 942 53.23 14.33 15.88
N GLY A 943 52.93 13.65 17.00
CA GLY A 943 53.55 13.88 18.30
C GLY A 943 52.80 14.83 19.24
N MET A 944 51.61 15.32 18.89
CA MET A 944 50.81 16.17 19.78
C MET A 944 50.20 15.38 20.95
N ASN A 945 50.06 16.02 22.12
CA ASN A 945 49.31 15.43 23.22
C ASN A 945 47.80 15.35 22.87
N LEU A 946 47.06 14.43 23.49
CA LEU A 946 45.65 14.18 23.14
C LEU A 946 44.76 15.44 23.31
N PHE A 947 45.02 16.25 24.34
CA PHE A 947 44.22 17.44 24.60
C PHE A 947 44.38 18.47 23.48
N ASP A 948 45.61 18.80 23.13
CA ASP A 948 45.94 19.76 22.07
C ASP A 948 45.53 19.22 20.70
N ALA A 949 45.72 17.91 20.45
CA ALA A 949 45.27 17.25 19.22
C ALA A 949 43.75 17.33 19.03
N LEU A 950 42.95 17.10 20.08
CA LEU A 950 41.49 17.22 20.03
C LEU A 950 41.02 18.66 19.83
N VAL A 951 41.69 19.63 20.47
CA VAL A 951 41.36 21.05 20.29
C VAL A 951 41.70 21.53 18.89
N GLU A 952 42.85 21.11 18.35
CA GLU A 952 43.26 21.47 17.00
C GLU A 952 42.35 20.80 15.97
N ALA A 953 42.12 19.49 16.09
CA ALA A 953 41.23 18.74 15.21
C ALA A 953 39.79 19.28 15.22
N GLY A 954 39.27 19.64 16.40
CA GLY A 954 37.99 20.32 16.51
C GLY A 954 37.98 21.63 15.74
N THR A 955 39.03 22.45 15.88
CA THR A 955 39.09 23.77 15.25
C THR A 955 39.22 23.67 13.73
N THR A 956 40.02 22.74 13.22
CA THR A 956 40.23 22.52 11.78
C THR A 956 39.00 21.90 11.10
N ARG A 957 38.28 21.02 11.80
CA ARG A 957 37.09 20.34 11.27
C ARG A 957 35.77 21.07 11.50
N PHE A 958 35.72 22.07 12.37
CA PHE A 958 34.50 22.83 12.66
C PHE A 958 33.86 23.43 11.39
N ARG A 959 34.65 24.08 10.53
CA ARG A 959 34.13 24.68 9.29
C ARG A 959 33.57 23.62 8.32
N PRO A 960 34.32 22.57 7.93
CA PRO A 960 33.78 21.50 7.09
C PRO A 960 32.54 20.83 7.68
N ILE A 961 32.54 20.47 8.97
CA ILE A 961 31.42 19.75 9.60
C ILE A 961 30.13 20.60 9.61
N VAL A 962 30.23 21.90 9.94
CA VAL A 962 29.05 22.78 9.94
C VAL A 962 28.56 23.02 8.51
N MET A 963 29.48 23.19 7.56
CA MET A 963 29.16 23.37 6.15
C MET A 963 28.35 22.21 5.59
N THR A 964 28.79 20.97 5.84
CA THR A 964 28.13 19.76 5.33
C THR A 964 26.81 19.50 6.06
N THR A 965 26.76 19.74 7.38
CA THR A 965 25.51 19.68 8.16
C THR A 965 24.47 20.66 7.62
N LEU A 966 24.86 21.91 7.33
CA LEU A 966 23.94 22.89 6.78
C LEU A 966 23.51 22.53 5.35
N ALA A 967 24.42 22.06 4.50
CA ALA A 967 24.07 21.61 3.15
C ALA A 967 23.04 20.47 3.19
N MET A 968 23.20 19.52 4.12
CA MET A 968 22.22 18.45 4.35
C MET A 968 20.87 19.00 4.84
N ILE A 969 20.86 19.86 5.87
CA ILE A 969 19.63 20.44 6.43
C ILE A 969 18.87 21.23 5.36
N PHE A 970 19.54 22.12 4.63
CA PHE A 970 18.92 22.92 3.59
C PHE A 970 18.52 22.11 2.35
N GLY A 971 19.25 21.03 2.05
CA GLY A 971 18.88 20.08 1.00
C GLY A 971 17.59 19.33 1.30
N MET A 972 17.32 19.03 2.58
CA MET A 972 16.09 18.35 3.04
C MET A 972 14.98 19.31 3.46
N LEU A 973 15.24 20.62 3.50
CA LEU A 973 14.28 21.61 3.97
C LEU A 973 12.99 21.68 3.12
N PRO A 974 13.04 21.63 1.77
CA PRO A 974 11.82 21.60 0.96
C PRO A 974 10.92 20.40 1.27
N LEU A 975 11.52 19.24 1.54
CA LEU A 975 10.81 18.02 1.91
C LEU A 975 10.16 18.13 3.30
N ALA A 976 10.86 18.72 4.27
CA ALA A 976 10.32 18.94 5.62
C ALA A 976 9.13 19.92 5.62
N LEU A 977 9.18 20.96 4.79
CA LEU A 977 8.13 21.99 4.74
C LEU A 977 6.94 21.65 3.83
N ASN A 978 7.00 20.55 3.07
CA ASN A 978 5.98 20.12 2.11
C ASN A 978 5.48 21.27 1.17
N ILE A 979 6.41 22.07 0.64
CA ILE A 979 6.10 23.35 -0.05
C ILE A 979 5.20 23.17 -1.29
N HIS A 980 5.30 22.04 -2.00
CA HIS A 980 4.71 21.85 -3.33
C HIS A 980 3.33 21.19 -3.32
N GLY A 981 2.78 20.84 -2.15
CA GLY A 981 1.49 20.13 -2.08
C GLY A 981 1.58 18.72 -2.68
N GLY A 982 1.97 17.76 -1.83
CA GLY A 982 1.80 16.33 -2.08
C GLY A 982 1.27 15.65 -0.81
N SER A 983 1.19 14.31 -0.80
CA SER A 983 0.59 13.54 0.30
C SER A 983 1.17 13.79 1.70
N GLY A 984 2.31 14.49 1.81
CA GLY A 984 2.93 14.91 3.08
C GLY A 984 3.53 13.77 3.90
N GLN A 985 3.32 12.51 3.48
CA GLN A 985 3.71 11.30 4.21
C GLN A 985 5.21 11.21 4.50
N ASN A 986 6.03 11.87 3.67
CA ASN A 986 7.49 11.81 3.73
C ASN A 986 8.12 12.87 4.65
N ALA A 987 7.36 13.88 5.08
CA ALA A 987 7.87 14.98 5.92
C ALA A 987 8.39 14.52 7.32
N PRO A 988 7.74 13.57 8.03
CA PRO A 988 8.24 13.05 9.32
C PRO A 988 9.67 12.53 9.27
N MET A 989 10.07 11.93 8.14
CA MET A 989 11.43 11.47 7.91
C MET A 989 12.42 12.64 7.89
N ALA A 990 12.11 13.72 7.16
CA ALA A 990 12.95 14.91 7.09
C ALA A 990 13.00 15.64 8.44
N HIS A 991 11.90 15.72 9.17
CA HIS A 991 11.85 16.29 10.53
C HIS A 991 12.77 15.55 11.51
N ALA A 992 12.71 14.22 11.53
CA ALA A 992 13.58 13.37 12.35
C ALA A 992 15.06 13.62 12.03
N VAL A 993 15.40 13.70 10.74
CA VAL A 993 16.78 13.84 10.28
C VAL A 993 17.33 15.23 10.55
N ILE A 994 16.60 16.29 10.21
CA ILE A 994 17.01 17.67 10.44
C ILE A 994 17.19 17.91 11.94
N GLY A 995 16.21 17.52 12.76
CA GLY A 995 16.30 17.66 14.21
C GLY A 995 17.47 16.89 14.79
N GLY A 996 17.65 15.64 14.36
CA GLY A 996 18.76 14.79 14.75
C GLY A 996 20.11 15.36 14.34
N LEU A 997 20.26 15.91 13.13
CA LEU A 997 21.50 16.52 12.63
C LEU A 997 21.86 17.78 13.42
N ILE A 998 20.89 18.63 13.73
CA ILE A 998 21.12 19.84 14.54
C ILE A 998 21.65 19.47 15.93
N SER A 999 20.95 18.56 16.63
CA SER A 999 21.35 18.13 17.97
C SER A 999 22.70 17.40 17.96
N SER A 1000 22.84 16.42 17.06
CA SER A 1000 24.03 15.58 16.98
C SER A 1000 25.26 16.36 16.56
N SER A 1001 25.21 17.28 15.59
CA SER A 1001 26.38 18.06 15.20
C SER A 1001 26.88 18.94 16.33
N LEU A 1002 25.98 19.53 17.12
CA LEU A 1002 26.35 20.33 18.29
C LEU A 1002 26.94 19.47 19.42
N LEU A 1003 26.27 18.36 19.76
CA LEU A 1003 26.66 17.52 20.89
C LEU A 1003 27.89 16.65 20.57
N THR A 1004 27.99 16.12 19.36
CA THR A 1004 29.10 15.23 18.93
C THR A 1004 30.44 15.95 18.98
N LEU A 1005 30.50 17.19 18.47
CA LEU A 1005 31.71 18.02 18.49
C LEU A 1005 32.23 18.30 19.92
N VAL A 1006 31.39 18.16 20.94
CA VAL A 1006 31.73 18.43 22.33
C VAL A 1006 31.92 17.14 23.14
N VAL A 1007 31.02 16.17 22.99
CA VAL A 1007 30.95 14.94 23.82
C VAL A 1007 31.96 13.89 23.35
N VAL A 1008 32.14 13.69 22.05
CA VAL A 1008 33.08 12.68 21.52
C VAL A 1008 34.53 12.96 21.94
N PRO A 1009 35.05 14.21 21.85
CA PRO A 1009 36.38 14.52 22.38
C PRO A 1009 36.54 14.19 23.86
N VAL A 1010 35.52 14.48 24.69
CA VAL A 1010 35.57 14.20 26.12
C VAL A 1010 35.62 12.69 26.38
N LEU A 1011 34.81 11.89 25.69
CA LEU A 1011 34.80 10.44 25.81
C LEU A 1011 36.12 9.80 25.37
N LEU A 1012 36.73 10.31 24.30
CA LEU A 1012 38.06 9.87 23.88
C LEU A 1012 39.13 10.08 24.97
N THR A 1013 39.05 11.14 25.77
CA THR A 1013 39.98 11.31 26.90
C THR A 1013 39.83 10.25 27.99
N TYR A 1014 38.60 9.77 28.23
CA TYR A 1014 38.33 8.70 29.18
C TYR A 1014 38.78 7.34 28.63
N ILE A 1015 38.52 7.08 27.35
CA ILE A 1015 38.96 5.87 26.67
C ILE A 1015 40.49 5.79 26.61
N ASP A 1016 41.17 6.89 26.31
CA ASP A 1016 42.64 6.92 26.28
C ASP A 1016 43.25 6.77 27.69
N ALA A 1017 42.57 7.27 28.73
CA ALA A 1017 42.96 7.03 30.12
C ALA A 1017 42.76 5.56 30.52
N PHE A 1018 41.65 4.95 30.11
CA PHE A 1018 41.34 3.53 30.33
C PHE A 1018 42.32 2.61 29.62
N LEU A 1019 42.63 2.88 28.34
CA LEU A 1019 43.64 2.16 27.57
C LEU A 1019 45.03 2.26 28.22
N ARG A 1020 45.42 3.44 28.71
CA ARG A 1020 46.68 3.60 29.46
C ARG A 1020 46.72 2.80 30.75
N ALA A 1021 45.59 2.64 31.43
CA ALA A 1021 45.49 1.83 32.65
C ALA A 1021 45.55 0.31 32.37
N ILE A 1022 45.08 -0.14 31.21
CA ILE A 1022 45.04 -1.56 30.81
C ILE A 1022 46.28 -2.01 30.04
N ARG A 1023 47.00 -1.08 29.38
CA ARG A 1023 48.25 -1.37 28.66
C ARG A 1023 49.29 -2.20 29.44
N PRO A 1024 49.47 -2.06 30.77
CA PRO A 1024 50.36 -2.95 31.53
C PRO A 1024 49.85 -4.39 31.73
N LEU A 1025 48.58 -4.67 31.48
CA LEU A 1025 47.93 -5.99 31.64
C LEU A 1025 47.80 -6.77 30.32
N LEU A 1026 48.04 -6.13 29.17
CA LEU A 1026 47.97 -6.77 27.85
C LEU A 1026 49.32 -7.39 27.45
N PRO A 1027 49.33 -8.55 26.75
CA PRO A 1027 50.56 -9.10 26.18
C PRO A 1027 51.19 -8.09 25.22
N ARG A 1028 52.48 -7.77 25.40
CA ARG A 1028 53.21 -6.89 24.48
C ARG A 1028 53.31 -7.56 23.11
N ALA A 1029 52.97 -6.81 22.05
CA ALA A 1029 53.25 -7.24 20.70
C ALA A 1029 54.78 -7.39 20.49
N PRO A 1030 55.26 -8.31 19.64
CA PRO A 1030 56.69 -8.54 19.43
C PRO A 1030 57.49 -7.30 19.01
N ASP A 1031 56.83 -6.29 18.42
CA ASP A 1031 57.47 -5.10 17.85
C ASP A 1031 57.54 -3.89 18.80
N ASP A 1032 57.03 -3.99 20.03
CA ASP A 1032 57.07 -2.88 21.01
C ASP A 1032 58.45 -2.69 21.67
N SER A 1033 59.51 -3.38 21.21
CA SER A 1033 60.88 -3.24 21.76
C SER A 1033 61.75 -2.17 21.08
N HIS A 1034 61.26 -1.47 20.05
CA HIS A 1034 61.97 -0.38 19.40
C HIS A 1034 61.06 0.81 19.09
N ALA A 1035 60.66 1.56 20.11
CA ALA A 1035 60.21 2.95 19.98
C ALA A 1035 60.57 3.75 21.24
#